data_AF-A0A1V9ZXW2-F1
#
_entry.id   AF-A0A1V9ZXW2-F1
#
_cell.length_a   1.000
_cell.length_b   1.000
_cell.length_c   1.000
_cell.angle_alpha   90.00
_cell.angle_beta   90.00
_cell.angle_gamma   90.00
#
_symmetry.space_group_name_H-M   'P 1'
#
loop_
_entity.id
_entity.type
_entity.pdbx_description
1 polymer ?
#
loop_
_entity_poly.entity_id
_entity_poly.type
_entity_poly.pdbx_seq_one_letter_code
_entity_poly.pdbx_strand_id
1 'polypeptide(L)'
;MPNLMPMGSHWGGSSRLSAKSYNTSSSLCEYVVLRDRSIDQTTMIVSYRSKANAKCQQRSVKWEDLTPATPMLPLSISVPLRRRSSSSFDTMSSESMTQNVWQLCFDFLDLPSLQQCSLVCKEMYEVAKLPYLWLTAYCRDYRNNQRLSRKFMLLSYTNLIKMNMLRNQCDLKLSTRSRTTVLPDQKIHILNNSMLRSFLRGAVDSVRSYKALPVLSSASALGIQVSYYEVTQIKGCASVGIASVHDKPSMNAYGFGMDDHVGWKGISFGYHSHDGTFVAHNGEANYGGVRSSFGPGFGKDNESNPDGSTVGCGFNHATRELFFTLNGRMIGAPPVLIPMENVRYAAAIALHSFNDSCVLNLGAAAFSFDIEEYCLSLAIFVMYAAIVTKEDTNRRIKSLSSIVNIPIKQKKQTKSQRRAARAKAEAVPIKVVQWVEECLDDIIWQLIFECLDLPSLLHARLTCQLFKLNAENPRLWSAFYAQQWLRGNSLSSFYNVCTWQQLYTMNRSRHRLRVPLSTRAKATECPLTHSVEVLNNSMLRSFERGTIDSIRSTAPLPCLSCSNAFNITAVYFEVEVSSHHYVSIGFVSLNDPRAYGFGSDAHVGWLPFSYGYHTQGTGLVYHDGSSMVEAPGAFTSWECRNRPKTSVYNLSDNYDVIGCGYVNDTVFFTLNGILLGHVPCSLPGDMNFAGAVSIHALDASVVINWGTLAFEFDVENYITQWLQL
;
A
#
# COMPACT_ATOMS: atom_id res chain seq x y z
N MET A 1 33.55 -48.38 8.52
CA MET A 1 33.42 -48.12 9.96
C MET A 1 34.71 -47.49 10.45
N PRO A 2 34.62 -46.28 11.01
CA PRO A 2 35.32 -46.00 12.26
C PRO A 2 34.42 -45.30 13.29
N ASN A 3 34.79 -45.50 14.56
CA ASN A 3 34.08 -45.13 15.77
C ASN A 3 34.01 -43.61 16.00
N LEU A 4 32.83 -43.10 16.35
CA LEU A 4 32.62 -41.75 16.90
C LEU A 4 32.43 -41.86 18.42
N MET A 5 33.31 -41.19 19.17
CA MET A 5 33.14 -40.89 20.60
C MET A 5 32.02 -39.84 20.81
N PRO A 6 31.31 -39.86 21.95
CA PRO A 6 30.29 -38.86 22.23
C PRO A 6 30.94 -37.57 22.76
N MET A 7 30.64 -36.45 22.10
CA MET A 7 30.96 -35.11 22.61
C MET A 7 30.09 -34.79 23.83
N GLY A 8 30.74 -34.29 24.88
CA GLY A 8 30.14 -33.92 26.15
C GLY A 8 29.22 -32.70 26.09
N SER A 9 28.32 -32.63 27.06
CA SER A 9 27.34 -31.57 27.25
C SER A 9 27.99 -30.27 27.74
N HIS A 10 28.06 -29.26 26.87
CA HIS A 10 28.26 -27.87 27.26
C HIS A 10 26.90 -27.19 27.45
N TRP A 11 26.39 -27.16 28.69
CA TRP A 11 25.44 -26.15 29.14
C TRP A 11 25.99 -25.56 30.43
N GLY A 12 26.60 -24.38 30.30
CA GLY A 12 27.11 -23.58 31.40
C GLY A 12 25.97 -23.09 32.29
N GLY A 13 26.24 -23.10 33.60
CA GLY A 13 25.27 -22.76 34.64
C GLY A 13 24.80 -21.31 34.64
N SER A 14 23.77 -21.10 35.47
CA SER A 14 23.07 -19.84 35.76
C SER A 14 21.98 -19.40 34.77
N SER A 15 20.93 -20.23 34.65
CA SER A 15 19.58 -19.73 34.36
C SER A 15 18.58 -20.31 35.37
N ARG A 16 17.89 -19.43 36.12
CA ARG A 16 16.79 -19.83 37.02
C ARG A 16 15.55 -20.12 36.17
N LEU A 17 15.28 -21.39 35.91
CA LEU A 17 14.02 -21.84 35.29
C LEU A 17 12.90 -21.81 36.33
N SER A 18 11.75 -21.21 36.00
CA SER A 18 10.54 -21.29 36.84
C SER A 18 9.57 -22.31 36.26
N ALA A 19 9.24 -23.36 37.01
CA ALA A 19 8.14 -24.27 36.69
C ALA A 19 6.85 -23.80 37.39
N LYS A 20 5.72 -23.78 36.69
CA LYS A 20 4.38 -23.61 37.29
C LYS A 20 3.57 -24.88 37.04
N SER A 21 3.14 -25.56 38.09
CA SER A 21 2.16 -26.65 38.00
C SER A 21 0.75 -26.06 38.03
N TYR A 22 -0.13 -26.51 37.15
CA TYR A 22 -1.55 -26.19 37.20
C TYR A 22 -2.33 -27.47 37.53
N ASN A 23 -3.04 -27.45 38.66
CA ASN A 23 -3.91 -28.55 39.07
C ASN A 23 -5.27 -28.42 38.40
N THR A 24 -5.63 -29.37 37.55
CA THR A 24 -7.02 -29.58 37.11
C THR A 24 -7.38 -31.04 37.35
N SER A 25 -8.52 -31.24 38.01
CA SER A 25 -9.00 -32.53 38.52
C SER A 25 -9.23 -33.60 37.45
N SER A 26 -8.96 -34.85 37.86
CA SER A 26 -9.35 -36.14 37.27
C SER A 26 -8.69 -36.58 35.94
N SER A 27 -7.41 -36.94 36.03
CA SER A 27 -6.78 -38.20 35.55
C SER A 27 -5.28 -37.96 35.41
N LEU A 28 -4.48 -38.71 36.18
CA LEU A 28 -3.07 -38.41 36.48
C LEU A 28 -2.13 -38.66 35.29
N CYS A 29 -1.69 -37.59 34.64
CA CYS A 29 -0.37 -37.46 34.01
C CYS A 29 0.10 -36.01 34.19
N GLU A 30 1.10 -35.78 35.05
CA GLU A 30 1.75 -34.46 35.16
C GLU A 30 2.62 -34.21 33.93
N TYR A 31 2.36 -33.12 33.21
CA TYR A 31 3.18 -32.63 32.12
C TYR A 31 3.91 -31.36 32.57
N VAL A 32 5.25 -31.36 32.49
CA VAL A 32 6.07 -30.18 32.81
C VAL A 32 6.41 -29.45 31.51
N VAL A 33 6.00 -28.19 31.39
CA VAL A 33 6.35 -27.31 30.26
C VAL A 33 7.50 -26.41 30.67
N LEU A 34 8.66 -26.56 30.02
CA LEU A 34 9.79 -25.66 30.20
C LEU A 34 9.77 -24.58 29.13
N ARG A 35 9.98 -23.32 29.55
CA ARG A 35 10.22 -22.20 28.63
C ARG A 35 11.66 -21.74 28.83
N ASP A 36 12.43 -21.77 27.76
CA ASP A 36 13.69 -21.04 27.71
C ASP A 36 13.39 -19.58 27.36
N ARG A 37 13.97 -18.64 28.11
CA ARG A 37 13.80 -17.19 27.91
C ARG A 37 14.91 -16.57 27.08
N SER A 38 15.95 -17.31 26.69
CA SER A 38 17.09 -16.75 25.93
C SER A 38 16.99 -16.88 24.41
N ILE A 39 15.91 -17.45 23.85
CA ILE A 39 15.71 -17.56 22.41
C ILE A 39 14.38 -16.91 22.03
N ASP A 40 14.45 -15.67 21.56
CA ASP A 40 13.32 -15.05 20.89
C ASP A 40 13.00 -15.82 19.61
N GLN A 41 11.76 -16.30 19.52
CA GLN A 41 11.03 -16.79 18.34
C GLN A 41 10.78 -18.30 18.12
N THR A 42 11.25 -19.23 18.96
CA THR A 42 10.67 -20.61 18.93
C THR A 42 10.59 -21.25 20.31
N THR A 43 9.37 -21.46 20.81
CA THR A 43 9.15 -22.25 22.04
C THR A 43 9.06 -23.73 21.70
N MET A 44 10.09 -24.50 22.05
CA MET A 44 10.04 -25.96 21.91
C MET A 44 9.31 -26.56 23.12
N ILE A 45 8.17 -27.23 22.90
CA ILE A 45 7.41 -27.90 23.96
C ILE A 45 7.75 -29.39 23.90
N VAL A 46 8.40 -29.91 24.95
CA VAL A 46 8.71 -31.33 25.09
C VAL A 46 7.94 -31.87 26.29
N SER A 47 7.20 -32.97 26.10
CA SER A 47 6.40 -33.61 27.14
C SER A 47 7.20 -34.71 27.85
N TYR A 48 7.29 -34.60 29.17
CA TYR A 48 7.91 -35.60 30.04
C TYR A 48 6.86 -36.24 30.95
N ARG A 49 6.99 -37.53 31.23
CA ARG A 49 6.22 -38.28 32.22
C ARG A 49 7.08 -38.51 33.47
N SER A 50 6.51 -38.28 34.64
CA SER A 50 7.16 -38.62 35.92
C SER A 50 7.25 -40.14 36.11
N LYS A 51 8.42 -40.63 36.53
CA LYS A 51 8.66 -42.01 36.99
C LYS A 51 8.20 -42.22 38.44
N ALA A 52 7.92 -41.14 39.18
CA ALA A 52 7.59 -41.25 40.59
C ALA A 52 6.21 -41.87 40.79
N ASN A 53 6.15 -42.99 41.51
CA ASN A 53 4.91 -43.66 41.84
C ASN A 53 4.08 -42.75 42.76
N ALA A 54 2.76 -42.65 42.52
CA ALA A 54 1.86 -41.62 43.07
C ALA A 54 1.71 -41.58 44.61
N LYS A 55 2.45 -42.42 45.35
CA LYS A 55 2.45 -42.47 46.81
C LYS A 55 3.53 -41.62 47.49
N CYS A 56 4.36 -40.88 46.75
CA CYS A 56 5.43 -40.08 47.32
C CYS A 56 5.13 -38.57 47.26
N GLN A 57 4.19 -38.07 48.08
CA GLN A 57 3.71 -36.68 48.04
C GLN A 57 4.59 -35.64 48.77
N GLN A 58 5.86 -35.92 49.12
CA GLN A 58 6.65 -34.98 49.94
C GLN A 58 8.08 -34.66 49.47
N ARG A 59 8.47 -34.99 48.22
CA ARG A 59 9.76 -34.51 47.68
C ARG A 59 9.59 -33.77 46.36
N SER A 60 10.42 -32.76 46.14
CA SER A 60 10.53 -32.05 44.86
C SER A 60 11.00 -33.00 43.75
N VAL A 61 10.36 -32.93 42.58
CA VAL A 61 10.69 -33.74 41.40
C VAL A 61 12.05 -33.29 40.85
N LYS A 62 12.99 -34.23 40.67
CA LYS A 62 14.29 -33.98 40.05
C LYS A 62 14.28 -34.40 38.57
N TRP A 63 15.23 -33.90 37.78
CA TRP A 63 15.32 -34.19 36.34
C TRP A 63 15.40 -35.69 36.02
N GLU A 64 16.09 -36.43 36.88
CA GLU A 64 16.25 -37.89 36.83
C GLU A 64 14.94 -38.66 37.06
N ASP A 65 13.94 -38.04 37.68
CA ASP A 65 12.60 -38.58 37.90
C ASP A 65 11.70 -38.47 36.63
N LEU A 66 12.18 -37.88 35.52
CA LEU A 66 11.39 -37.67 34.29
C LEU A 66 11.84 -38.60 33.15
N THR A 67 10.87 -39.07 32.33
CA THR A 67 11.13 -39.77 31.05
C THR A 67 10.42 -39.09 29.88
N PRO A 68 10.99 -39.05 28.67
CA PRO A 68 10.29 -38.60 27.47
C PRO A 68 9.04 -39.45 27.19
N ALA A 69 7.89 -38.81 26.93
CA ALA A 69 6.67 -39.53 26.58
C ALA A 69 6.77 -40.09 25.14
N THR A 70 6.49 -41.39 24.96
CA THR A 70 6.43 -42.08 23.65
C THR A 70 5.01 -42.55 23.35
N PRO A 71 4.57 -42.58 22.07
CA PRO A 71 5.34 -42.33 20.84
C PRO A 71 5.47 -40.84 20.50
N MET A 72 6.63 -40.44 19.96
CA MET A 72 6.81 -39.15 19.31
C MET A 72 6.08 -39.17 17.96
N LEU A 73 4.80 -38.78 17.95
CA LEU A 73 4.11 -38.43 16.71
C LEU A 73 4.78 -37.19 16.08
N PRO A 74 4.73 -37.04 14.74
CA PRO A 74 5.28 -35.87 14.08
C PRO A 74 4.60 -34.63 14.64
N LEU A 75 5.42 -33.67 15.04
CA LEU A 75 5.02 -32.38 15.60
C LEU A 75 3.86 -31.80 14.80
N SER A 76 2.67 -31.81 15.40
CA SER A 76 1.57 -30.95 15.00
C SER A 76 2.09 -29.52 15.04
N ILE A 77 2.15 -28.85 13.89
CA ILE A 77 2.33 -27.41 13.80
C ILE A 77 1.21 -26.80 14.63
N SER A 78 1.52 -26.31 15.83
CA SER A 78 0.60 -25.51 16.61
C SER A 78 0.50 -24.15 15.93
N VAL A 79 -0.33 -24.06 14.89
CA VAL A 79 -0.89 -22.76 14.49
C VAL A 79 -1.63 -22.25 15.73
N PRO A 80 -1.40 -21.00 16.19
CA PRO A 80 -2.16 -20.46 17.29
C PRO A 80 -3.62 -20.34 16.85
N LEU A 81 -4.41 -21.38 17.10
CA LEU A 81 -5.85 -21.33 17.06
C LEU A 81 -6.22 -20.21 18.02
N ARG A 82 -6.82 -19.16 17.46
CA ARG A 82 -7.44 -18.08 18.21
C ARG A 82 -8.45 -18.75 19.13
N ARG A 83 -8.09 -19.00 20.40
CA ARG A 83 -9.06 -19.35 21.43
C ARG A 83 -10.00 -18.16 21.52
N ARG A 84 -11.14 -18.23 20.82
CA ARG A 84 -12.31 -17.48 21.22
C ARG A 84 -12.59 -17.91 22.65
N SER A 85 -12.82 -16.94 23.52
CA SER A 85 -13.13 -17.17 24.93
C SER A 85 -14.19 -18.26 25.06
N SER A 86 -13.99 -19.16 26.00
CA SER A 86 -14.82 -20.34 26.29
C SER A 86 -16.26 -20.03 26.74
N SER A 87 -16.74 -18.80 26.55
CA SER A 87 -18.07 -18.35 26.97
C SER A 87 -19.11 -18.28 25.83
N SER A 88 -18.73 -18.56 24.57
CA SER A 88 -19.66 -18.47 23.42
C SER A 88 -20.03 -19.80 22.78
N PHE A 89 -19.59 -20.94 23.33
CA PHE A 89 -19.93 -22.25 22.76
C PHE A 89 -21.35 -22.70 23.13
N ASP A 90 -21.90 -22.23 24.25
CA ASP A 90 -23.20 -22.67 24.77
C ASP A 90 -24.41 -21.98 24.11
N THR A 91 -24.20 -21.01 23.22
CA THR A 91 -25.28 -20.24 22.57
C THR A 91 -25.27 -20.30 21.04
N MET A 92 -24.38 -21.06 20.42
CA MET A 92 -24.40 -21.24 18.96
C MET A 92 -25.48 -22.24 18.57
N SER A 93 -26.33 -21.89 17.60
CA SER A 93 -27.28 -22.84 17.02
C SER A 93 -26.55 -24.05 16.43
N SER A 94 -27.21 -25.22 16.38
CA SER A 94 -26.62 -26.45 15.81
C SER A 94 -26.13 -26.26 14.35
N GLU A 95 -26.77 -25.37 13.59
CA GLU A 95 -26.35 -24.98 12.24
C GLU A 95 -25.00 -24.23 12.24
N SER A 96 -24.77 -23.33 13.21
CA SER A 96 -23.52 -22.58 13.33
C SER A 96 -22.35 -23.47 13.73
N MET A 97 -22.57 -24.43 14.64
CA MET A 97 -21.54 -25.42 14.99
C MET A 97 -21.13 -26.27 13.80
N THR A 98 -22.13 -26.70 13.01
CA THR A 98 -21.91 -27.53 11.81
C THR A 98 -21.08 -26.77 10.76
N GLN A 99 -21.38 -25.49 10.51
CA GLN A 99 -20.60 -24.64 9.60
C GLN A 99 -19.15 -24.44 10.08
N ASN A 100 -18.93 -24.25 11.39
CA ASN A 100 -17.58 -24.08 11.95
C ASN A 100 -16.74 -25.37 11.84
N VAL A 101 -17.35 -26.54 11.99
CA VAL A 101 -16.66 -27.83 11.80
C VAL A 101 -16.29 -28.03 10.34
N TRP A 102 -17.20 -27.74 9.40
CA TRP A 102 -16.89 -27.82 7.97
C TRP A 102 -15.78 -26.87 7.54
N GLN A 103 -15.78 -25.64 8.07
CA GLN A 103 -14.71 -24.66 7.87
C GLN A 103 -13.36 -25.21 8.32
N LEU A 104 -13.27 -25.78 9.53
CA LEU A 104 -12.04 -26.39 10.03
C LEU A 104 -11.60 -27.60 9.19
N CYS A 105 -12.54 -28.40 8.68
CA CYS A 105 -12.22 -29.51 7.79
C CYS A 105 -11.69 -29.01 6.43
N PHE A 106 -12.24 -27.89 5.92
CA PHE A 106 -11.93 -27.40 4.58
C PHE A 106 -10.61 -26.62 4.53
N ASP A 107 -10.13 -26.06 5.64
CA ASP A 107 -8.84 -25.36 5.74
C ASP A 107 -7.64 -26.24 5.35
N PHE A 108 -7.78 -27.57 5.44
CA PHE A 108 -6.72 -28.53 5.10
C PHE A 108 -6.86 -29.14 3.71
N LEU A 109 -7.92 -28.82 2.98
CA LEU A 109 -8.14 -29.37 1.64
C LEU A 109 -7.21 -28.71 0.63
N ASP A 110 -6.78 -29.50 -0.35
CA ASP A 110 -6.13 -29.00 -1.56
C ASP A 110 -7.18 -28.43 -2.54
N LEU A 111 -6.71 -27.72 -3.57
CA LEU A 111 -7.60 -27.11 -4.56
C LEU A 111 -8.52 -28.11 -5.27
N PRO A 112 -8.04 -29.29 -5.71
CA PRO A 112 -8.92 -30.33 -6.27
C PRO A 112 -9.99 -30.79 -5.28
N SER A 113 -9.64 -31.02 -4.01
CA SER A 113 -10.61 -31.48 -3.00
C SER A 113 -11.65 -30.42 -2.68
N LEU A 114 -11.28 -29.14 -2.59
CA LEU A 114 -12.22 -28.03 -2.42
C LEU A 114 -13.25 -27.98 -3.58
N GLN A 115 -12.81 -28.24 -4.81
CA GLN A 115 -13.70 -28.34 -5.96
C GLN A 115 -14.65 -29.52 -5.87
N GLN A 116 -14.13 -30.71 -5.51
CA GLN A 116 -14.96 -31.89 -5.36
C GLN A 116 -16.00 -31.72 -4.25
N CYS A 117 -15.62 -31.14 -3.10
CA CYS A 117 -16.54 -30.79 -2.02
C CYS A 117 -17.68 -29.88 -2.48
N SER A 118 -17.40 -28.97 -3.42
CA SER A 118 -18.41 -28.09 -4.00
C SER A 118 -19.47 -28.83 -4.85
N LEU A 119 -19.21 -30.09 -5.23
CA LEU A 119 -20.12 -30.93 -6.03
C LEU A 119 -20.91 -31.94 -5.19
N VAL A 120 -20.59 -32.12 -3.90
CA VAL A 120 -21.16 -33.19 -3.06
C VAL A 120 -22.60 -32.89 -2.65
N CYS A 121 -22.83 -31.76 -1.98
CA CYS A 121 -24.16 -31.33 -1.56
C CYS A 121 -24.24 -29.79 -1.46
N LYS A 122 -25.46 -29.26 -1.31
CA LYS A 122 -25.70 -27.81 -1.26
C LYS A 122 -24.95 -27.15 -0.10
N GLU A 123 -24.93 -27.78 1.07
CA GLU A 123 -24.30 -27.25 2.28
C GLU A 123 -22.78 -27.18 2.11
N MET A 124 -22.16 -28.24 1.60
CA MET A 124 -20.72 -28.25 1.28
C MET A 124 -20.38 -27.26 0.18
N TYR A 125 -21.27 -27.06 -0.80
CA TYR A 125 -21.12 -26.03 -1.83
C TYR A 125 -21.13 -24.61 -1.24
N GLU A 126 -22.05 -24.31 -0.31
CA GLU A 126 -22.09 -22.99 0.34
C GLU A 126 -20.85 -22.73 1.22
N VAL A 127 -20.32 -23.75 1.91
CA VAL A 127 -19.05 -23.61 2.64
C VAL A 127 -17.87 -23.49 1.67
N ALA A 128 -17.80 -24.33 0.63
CA ALA A 128 -16.73 -24.30 -0.37
C ALA A 128 -16.68 -22.96 -1.12
N LYS A 129 -17.78 -22.21 -1.22
CA LYS A 129 -17.80 -20.88 -1.83
C LYS A 129 -17.11 -19.79 -1.02
N LEU A 130 -16.84 -20.03 0.26
CA LEU A 130 -16.36 -18.99 1.16
C LEU A 130 -14.97 -18.49 0.69
N PRO A 131 -14.82 -17.17 0.44
CA PRO A 131 -13.60 -16.64 -0.14
C PRO A 131 -12.32 -16.95 0.64
N TYR A 132 -12.41 -17.00 1.97
CA TYR A 132 -11.22 -17.23 2.80
C TYR A 132 -10.58 -18.61 2.54
N LEU A 133 -11.36 -19.64 2.19
CA LEU A 133 -10.81 -20.99 1.90
C LEU A 133 -9.91 -20.94 0.68
N TRP A 134 -10.40 -20.36 -0.41
CA TRP A 134 -9.67 -20.23 -1.66
C TRP A 134 -8.46 -19.31 -1.55
N LEU A 135 -8.58 -18.22 -0.80
CA LEU A 135 -7.46 -17.32 -0.57
C LEU A 135 -6.42 -17.95 0.35
N THR A 136 -6.84 -18.74 1.34
CA THR A 136 -5.91 -19.46 2.23
C THR A 136 -5.16 -20.53 1.46
N ALA A 137 -5.85 -21.34 0.65
CA ALA A 137 -5.23 -22.30 -0.26
C ALA A 137 -4.25 -21.60 -1.21
N TYR A 138 -4.65 -20.49 -1.83
CA TYR A 138 -3.77 -19.69 -2.69
C TYR A 138 -2.53 -19.19 -1.97
N CYS A 139 -2.68 -18.63 -0.77
CA CYS A 139 -1.56 -18.07 -0.02
C CYS A 139 -0.59 -19.17 0.43
N ARG A 140 -1.11 -20.33 0.83
CA ARG A 140 -0.32 -21.51 1.19
C ARG A 140 0.49 -22.00 0.00
N ASP A 141 -0.16 -22.17 -1.14
CA ASP A 141 0.44 -22.84 -2.30
C ASP A 141 1.35 -21.90 -3.10
N TYR A 142 1.08 -20.58 -3.11
CA TYR A 142 1.76 -19.64 -4.02
C TYR A 142 2.34 -18.37 -3.38
N ARG A 143 2.16 -18.17 -2.06
CA ARG A 143 2.70 -16.99 -1.35
C ARG A 143 3.45 -17.33 -0.07
N ASN A 144 3.87 -18.59 0.12
CA ASN A 144 4.54 -19.01 1.36
C ASN A 144 3.77 -18.60 2.63
N ASN A 145 2.43 -18.72 2.60
CA ASN A 145 1.49 -18.29 3.64
C ASN A 145 1.39 -16.77 3.88
N GLN A 146 2.03 -15.92 3.07
CA GLN A 146 1.82 -14.48 3.13
C GLN A 146 0.41 -14.13 2.69
N ARG A 147 -0.31 -13.41 3.56
CA ARG A 147 -1.71 -13.08 3.34
C ARG A 147 -1.88 -12.06 2.23
N LEU A 148 -2.94 -12.25 1.44
CA LEU A 148 -3.45 -11.24 0.52
C LEU A 148 -4.26 -10.18 1.27
N SER A 149 -4.39 -9.00 0.64
CA SER A 149 -5.31 -7.96 1.10
C SER A 149 -6.75 -8.48 1.22
N ARG A 150 -7.45 -8.03 2.25
CA ARG A 150 -8.85 -8.42 2.50
C ARG A 150 -9.78 -8.04 1.33
N LYS A 151 -9.37 -7.11 0.46
CA LYS A 151 -10.14 -6.73 -0.74
C LYS A 151 -10.31 -7.90 -1.71
N PHE A 152 -9.42 -8.90 -1.71
CA PHE A 152 -9.61 -10.13 -2.48
C PHE A 152 -10.81 -10.96 -2.02
N MET A 153 -11.32 -10.76 -0.78
CA MET A 153 -12.55 -11.39 -0.30
C MET A 153 -13.80 -10.94 -1.08
N LEU A 154 -13.70 -9.82 -1.81
CA LEU A 154 -14.79 -9.31 -2.66
C LEU A 154 -14.88 -10.02 -4.01
N LEU A 155 -13.91 -10.89 -4.34
CA LEU A 155 -13.97 -11.68 -5.56
C LEU A 155 -15.12 -12.69 -5.52
N SER A 156 -15.79 -12.84 -6.67
CA SER A 156 -16.77 -13.91 -6.83
C SER A 156 -16.12 -15.28 -6.73
N TYR A 157 -16.88 -16.29 -6.30
CA TYR A 157 -16.45 -17.70 -6.29
C TYR A 157 -15.78 -18.13 -7.61
N THR A 158 -16.38 -17.78 -8.74
CA THR A 158 -15.83 -18.09 -10.08
C THR A 158 -14.46 -17.45 -10.30
N ASN A 159 -14.24 -16.22 -9.84
CA ASN A 159 -12.95 -15.55 -9.98
C ASN A 159 -11.90 -16.12 -9.03
N LEU A 160 -12.29 -16.55 -7.82
CA LEU A 160 -11.41 -17.24 -6.88
C LEU A 160 -10.95 -18.60 -7.42
N ILE A 161 -11.84 -19.34 -8.09
CA ILE A 161 -11.47 -20.56 -8.81
C ILE A 161 -10.47 -20.25 -9.91
N LYS A 162 -10.75 -19.25 -10.77
CA LYS A 162 -9.84 -18.85 -11.86
C LYS A 162 -8.45 -18.46 -11.34
N MET A 163 -8.40 -17.70 -10.25
CA MET A 163 -7.16 -17.27 -9.61
C MET A 163 -6.28 -18.45 -9.20
N ASN A 164 -6.88 -19.53 -8.70
CA ASN A 164 -6.17 -20.72 -8.27
C ASN A 164 -5.82 -21.66 -9.45
N MET A 165 -6.75 -21.88 -10.39
CA MET A 165 -6.55 -22.82 -11.50
C MET A 165 -5.51 -22.35 -12.52
N LEU A 166 -5.50 -21.06 -12.87
CA LEU A 166 -4.65 -20.55 -13.95
C LEU A 166 -3.16 -20.53 -13.59
N ARG A 167 -2.83 -20.57 -12.30
CA ARG A 167 -1.43 -20.53 -11.84
C ARG A 167 -0.66 -21.83 -12.12
N ASN A 168 -1.36 -22.93 -12.36
CA ASN A 168 -0.77 -24.23 -12.70
C ASN A 168 -0.40 -24.41 -14.18
N GLN A 169 -0.56 -23.38 -15.03
CA GLN A 169 -0.47 -23.52 -16.49
C GLN A 169 0.83 -22.96 -17.11
N CYS A 170 1.89 -22.74 -16.32
CA CYS A 170 3.13 -22.16 -16.83
C CYS A 170 3.90 -23.13 -17.75
N ASP A 171 4.24 -22.68 -18.96
CA ASP A 171 5.07 -23.44 -19.90
C ASP A 171 6.55 -23.27 -19.56
N LEU A 172 7.20 -24.35 -19.10
CA LEU A 172 8.60 -24.33 -18.68
C LEU A 172 9.59 -24.48 -19.86
N LYS A 173 9.12 -24.56 -21.10
CA LYS A 173 10.01 -24.72 -22.27
C LYS A 173 10.68 -23.39 -22.62
N LEU A 174 12.01 -23.43 -22.70
CA LEU A 174 12.85 -22.31 -23.12
C LEU A 174 13.63 -22.65 -24.40
N SER A 175 13.74 -21.66 -25.29
CA SER A 175 14.66 -21.67 -26.42
C SER A 175 15.96 -20.99 -25.99
N THR A 176 17.06 -21.73 -25.94
CA THR A 176 18.36 -21.27 -25.40
C THR A 176 19.49 -22.26 -25.73
N ARG A 177 20.74 -21.80 -25.83
CA ARG A 177 21.91 -22.70 -25.87
C ARG A 177 22.42 -23.06 -24.48
N SER A 178 22.08 -22.27 -23.47
CA SER A 178 22.43 -22.51 -22.07
C SER A 178 21.91 -23.86 -21.57
N ARG A 179 22.53 -24.38 -20.53
CA ARG A 179 22.02 -25.53 -19.80
C ARG A 179 20.88 -25.06 -18.92
N THR A 180 19.72 -25.70 -19.06
CA THR A 180 18.57 -25.48 -18.20
C THR A 180 18.41 -26.63 -17.21
N THR A 181 17.94 -26.34 -16.00
CA THR A 181 17.61 -27.34 -14.98
C THR A 181 16.36 -26.86 -14.25
N VAL A 182 15.30 -27.69 -14.26
CA VAL A 182 14.08 -27.38 -13.52
C VAL A 182 14.30 -27.71 -12.05
N LEU A 183 14.06 -26.73 -11.18
CA LEU A 183 14.20 -26.84 -9.73
C LEU A 183 12.93 -27.45 -9.10
N PRO A 184 12.97 -27.93 -7.83
CA PRO A 184 11.81 -28.52 -7.17
C PRO A 184 10.59 -27.60 -7.08
N ASP A 185 10.81 -26.29 -7.01
CA ASP A 185 9.78 -25.25 -7.00
C ASP A 185 9.34 -24.81 -8.42
N GLN A 186 9.68 -25.62 -9.43
CA GLN A 186 9.35 -25.40 -10.86
C GLN A 186 9.94 -24.11 -11.46
N LYS A 187 10.90 -23.47 -10.78
CA LYS A 187 11.76 -22.46 -11.42
C LYS A 187 12.78 -23.12 -12.33
N ILE A 188 13.36 -22.35 -13.24
CA ILE A 188 14.34 -22.85 -14.21
C ILE A 188 15.69 -22.19 -13.94
N HIS A 189 16.64 -22.96 -13.44
CA HIS A 189 18.03 -22.54 -13.37
C HIS A 189 18.65 -22.60 -14.77
N ILE A 190 19.27 -21.50 -15.17
CA ILE A 190 19.90 -21.31 -16.48
C ILE A 190 21.37 -21.02 -16.23
N LEU A 191 22.24 -21.88 -16.78
CA LEU A 191 23.68 -21.70 -16.74
C LEU A 191 24.21 -21.47 -18.17
N ASN A 192 24.80 -20.30 -18.39
CA ASN A 192 25.40 -19.95 -19.66
C ASN A 192 26.67 -20.76 -19.93
N ASN A 193 26.49 -21.90 -20.56
CA ASN A 193 27.57 -22.72 -21.09
C ASN A 193 27.55 -22.76 -22.62
N SER A 194 27.00 -21.71 -23.25
CA SER A 194 26.73 -21.63 -24.69
C SER A 194 27.96 -21.85 -25.56
N MET A 195 29.15 -21.44 -25.09
CA MET A 195 30.42 -21.65 -25.79
C MET A 195 30.74 -23.14 -26.00
N LEU A 196 30.29 -24.04 -25.12
CA LEU A 196 30.49 -25.48 -25.28
C LEU A 196 29.70 -26.05 -26.47
N ARG A 197 28.71 -25.32 -26.98
CA ARG A 197 27.90 -25.73 -28.13
C ARG A 197 28.35 -25.08 -29.43
N SER A 198 28.89 -23.86 -29.36
CA SER A 198 29.33 -23.10 -30.55
C SER A 198 30.29 -21.96 -30.18
N PHE A 199 31.60 -22.24 -30.19
CA PHE A 199 32.64 -21.23 -29.96
C PHE A 199 32.59 -20.04 -30.93
N LEU A 200 32.12 -20.23 -32.16
CA LEU A 200 32.05 -19.19 -33.20
C LEU A 200 31.04 -18.07 -32.90
N ARG A 201 30.08 -18.29 -31.98
CA ARG A 201 28.97 -17.37 -31.70
C ARG A 201 29.14 -16.61 -30.37
N GLY A 202 30.37 -16.50 -29.90
CA GLY A 202 30.69 -15.80 -28.66
C GLY A 202 30.09 -16.40 -27.39
N ALA A 203 30.27 -15.68 -26.29
CA ALA A 203 29.87 -16.10 -24.95
C ALA A 203 28.43 -15.69 -24.57
N VAL A 204 27.83 -14.74 -25.29
CA VAL A 204 26.48 -14.25 -25.00
C VAL A 204 25.46 -15.32 -25.38
N ASP A 205 24.53 -15.64 -24.50
CA ASP A 205 23.38 -16.50 -24.83
C ASP A 205 22.07 -15.79 -24.61
N SER A 206 21.18 -15.94 -25.59
CA SER A 206 19.81 -15.49 -25.49
C SER A 206 18.87 -16.63 -25.07
N VAL A 207 18.02 -16.34 -24.10
CA VAL A 207 17.01 -17.23 -23.55
C VAL A 207 15.63 -16.61 -23.82
N ARG A 208 14.71 -17.40 -24.35
CA ARG A 208 13.32 -16.98 -24.57
C ARG A 208 12.33 -18.08 -24.20
N SER A 209 11.20 -17.73 -23.57
CA SER A 209 10.10 -18.68 -23.41
C SER A 209 9.49 -19.04 -24.78
N TYR A 210 9.14 -20.31 -25.00
CA TYR A 210 8.60 -20.74 -26.30
C TYR A 210 7.29 -20.03 -26.64
N LYS A 211 6.41 -19.89 -25.64
CA LYS A 211 5.13 -19.19 -25.75
C LYS A 211 5.22 -17.77 -25.24
N ALA A 212 4.22 -16.98 -25.63
CA ALA A 212 3.97 -15.68 -25.04
C ALA A 212 3.67 -15.80 -23.55
N LEU A 213 4.01 -14.76 -22.79
CA LEU A 213 3.72 -14.67 -21.37
C LEU A 213 2.20 -14.76 -21.15
N PRO A 214 1.73 -15.66 -20.26
CA PRO A 214 0.33 -15.71 -19.92
C PRO A 214 -0.08 -14.48 -19.09
N VAL A 215 -1.37 -14.17 -19.10
CA VAL A 215 -1.94 -13.23 -18.12
C VAL A 215 -1.90 -13.91 -16.74
N LEU A 216 -1.48 -13.17 -15.72
CA LEU A 216 -1.43 -13.66 -14.34
C LEU A 216 -2.81 -14.09 -13.87
N SER A 217 -2.86 -15.13 -13.05
CA SER A 217 -4.13 -15.65 -12.53
C SER A 217 -4.87 -14.64 -11.65
N SER A 218 -4.14 -13.87 -10.84
CA SER A 218 -4.67 -12.77 -10.02
C SER A 218 -5.21 -11.64 -10.88
N ALA A 219 -4.47 -11.21 -11.91
CA ALA A 219 -4.90 -10.21 -12.87
C ALA A 219 -6.19 -10.64 -13.59
N SER A 220 -6.23 -11.88 -14.08
CA SER A 220 -7.41 -12.45 -14.74
C SER A 220 -8.63 -12.49 -13.81
N ALA A 221 -8.45 -12.88 -12.55
CA ALA A 221 -9.52 -12.91 -11.55
C ALA A 221 -10.06 -11.51 -11.21
N LEU A 222 -9.22 -10.49 -11.32
CA LEU A 222 -9.56 -9.08 -11.14
C LEU A 222 -10.11 -8.41 -12.42
N GLY A 223 -10.15 -9.13 -13.55
CA GLY A 223 -10.65 -8.61 -14.82
C GLY A 223 -9.70 -7.65 -15.54
N ILE A 224 -8.40 -7.71 -15.21
CA ILE A 224 -7.34 -6.93 -15.87
C ILE A 224 -6.37 -7.87 -16.61
N GLN A 225 -5.57 -7.30 -17.52
CA GLN A 225 -4.65 -8.07 -18.35
C GLN A 225 -3.22 -7.64 -18.06
N VAL A 226 -2.58 -8.33 -17.11
CA VAL A 226 -1.18 -8.11 -16.70
C VAL A 226 -0.44 -9.43 -16.78
N SER A 227 0.75 -9.42 -17.39
CA SER A 227 1.72 -10.52 -17.39
C SER A 227 2.93 -10.12 -16.56
N TYR A 228 3.58 -11.08 -15.89
CA TYR A 228 4.76 -10.81 -15.07
C TYR A 228 5.61 -12.07 -14.89
N TYR A 229 6.92 -11.91 -14.80
CA TYR A 229 7.86 -12.96 -14.43
C TYR A 229 9.09 -12.36 -13.72
N GLU A 230 9.84 -13.19 -13.01
CA GLU A 230 11.07 -12.79 -12.32
C GLU A 230 12.29 -13.59 -12.77
N VAL A 231 13.45 -12.94 -12.75
CA VAL A 231 14.77 -13.53 -12.91
C VAL A 231 15.53 -13.26 -11.63
N THR A 232 15.87 -14.32 -10.91
CA THR A 232 16.48 -14.28 -9.58
C THR A 232 17.89 -14.88 -9.63
N GLN A 233 18.68 -14.67 -8.58
CA GLN A 233 20.04 -15.22 -8.46
C GLN A 233 20.91 -14.91 -9.69
N ILE A 234 20.77 -13.70 -10.25
CA ILE A 234 21.52 -13.27 -11.42
C ILE A 234 22.99 -13.13 -11.02
N LYS A 235 23.85 -13.95 -11.63
CA LYS A 235 25.31 -13.90 -11.49
C LYS A 235 25.92 -13.46 -12.80
N GLY A 236 26.66 -12.35 -12.77
CA GLY A 236 27.33 -11.79 -13.93
C GLY A 236 26.49 -10.73 -14.63
N CYS A 237 26.68 -10.59 -15.95
CA CYS A 237 26.03 -9.54 -16.73
C CYS A 237 24.83 -10.10 -17.50
N ALA A 238 23.69 -9.41 -17.42
CA ALA A 238 22.46 -9.86 -18.04
C ALA A 238 21.61 -8.72 -18.61
N SER A 239 20.66 -9.06 -19.47
CA SER A 239 19.50 -8.20 -19.72
C SER A 239 18.20 -8.99 -19.60
N VAL A 240 17.17 -8.35 -19.06
CA VAL A 240 15.86 -8.96 -18.76
C VAL A 240 14.77 -8.14 -19.44
N GLY A 241 13.81 -8.78 -20.09
CA GLY A 241 12.78 -8.06 -20.83
C GLY A 241 11.78 -8.93 -21.58
N ILE A 242 11.26 -8.41 -22.67
CA ILE A 242 10.31 -9.13 -23.52
C ILE A 242 10.75 -9.12 -24.98
N ALA A 243 10.39 -10.18 -25.71
CA ALA A 243 10.65 -10.30 -27.14
C ALA A 243 9.42 -10.81 -27.88
N SER A 244 9.16 -10.29 -29.08
CA SER A 244 8.06 -10.73 -29.93
C SER A 244 8.21 -12.19 -30.34
N VAL A 245 7.07 -12.88 -30.33
CA VAL A 245 6.90 -14.24 -30.87
C VAL A 245 5.78 -14.28 -31.90
N HIS A 246 5.48 -13.14 -32.52
CA HIS A 246 4.39 -13.02 -33.49
C HIS A 246 4.62 -13.88 -34.74
N ASP A 247 5.83 -13.83 -35.29
CA ASP A 247 6.22 -14.52 -36.51
C ASP A 247 7.55 -15.26 -36.35
N LYS A 248 7.90 -16.08 -37.34
CA LYS A 248 9.13 -16.88 -37.34
C LYS A 248 10.40 -16.02 -37.28
N PRO A 249 10.52 -14.90 -38.03
CA PRO A 249 11.64 -13.97 -37.87
C PRO A 249 11.80 -13.43 -36.46
N SER A 250 10.72 -12.95 -35.81
CA SER A 250 10.75 -12.44 -34.44
C SER A 250 11.11 -13.53 -33.44
N MET A 251 10.54 -14.73 -33.60
CA MET A 251 10.88 -15.89 -32.79
C MET A 251 12.35 -16.31 -32.90
N ASN A 252 12.96 -16.07 -34.06
CA ASN A 252 14.37 -16.34 -34.34
C ASN A 252 15.28 -15.19 -33.92
N ALA A 253 14.76 -14.01 -33.55
CA ALA A 253 15.59 -12.91 -33.06
C ALA A 253 16.16 -13.19 -31.67
N TYR A 254 15.51 -14.04 -30.87
CA TYR A 254 15.96 -14.44 -29.53
C TYR A 254 15.70 -15.93 -29.24
N GLY A 255 16.59 -16.54 -28.48
CA GLY A 255 16.58 -17.96 -28.11
C GLY A 255 17.74 -18.75 -28.73
N PHE A 256 17.52 -20.03 -29.02
CA PHE A 256 18.56 -20.94 -29.51
C PHE A 256 19.28 -20.39 -30.74
N GLY A 257 20.59 -20.20 -30.60
CA GLY A 257 21.47 -19.69 -31.65
C GLY A 257 21.71 -18.19 -31.60
N MET A 258 21.00 -17.41 -30.78
CA MET A 258 21.21 -15.97 -30.74
C MET A 258 22.22 -15.58 -29.65
N ASP A 259 22.96 -14.51 -29.92
CA ASP A 259 24.08 -13.95 -29.15
C ASP A 259 23.89 -12.45 -28.86
N ASP A 260 22.66 -11.97 -28.98
CA ASP A 260 22.28 -10.58 -28.76
C ASP A 260 21.58 -10.37 -27.41
N HIS A 261 21.84 -9.22 -26.80
CA HIS A 261 21.09 -8.79 -25.62
C HIS A 261 19.66 -8.36 -25.97
N VAL A 262 18.73 -8.58 -25.03
CA VAL A 262 17.33 -8.15 -25.18
C VAL A 262 17.26 -6.64 -25.44
N GLY A 263 16.49 -6.26 -26.47
CA GLY A 263 16.36 -4.87 -26.92
C GLY A 263 17.35 -4.48 -28.02
N TRP A 264 18.23 -5.35 -28.51
CA TRP A 264 19.21 -4.99 -29.56
C TRP A 264 18.78 -5.38 -30.97
N LYS A 265 17.83 -6.31 -31.11
CA LYS A 265 17.39 -6.83 -32.41
C LYS A 265 15.92 -7.23 -32.36
N GLY A 266 15.23 -7.18 -33.49
CA GLY A 266 13.81 -7.57 -33.58
C GLY A 266 12.91 -6.76 -32.64
N ILE A 267 11.61 -7.06 -32.60
CA ILE A 267 10.69 -6.36 -31.69
C ILE A 267 10.96 -6.84 -30.25
N SER A 268 11.72 -6.08 -29.47
CA SER A 268 12.16 -6.45 -28.13
C SER A 268 12.52 -5.25 -27.26
N PHE A 269 12.42 -5.45 -25.95
CA PHE A 269 12.54 -4.40 -24.95
C PHE A 269 13.23 -4.96 -23.71
N GLY A 270 14.39 -4.43 -23.34
CA GLY A 270 15.24 -5.02 -22.32
C GLY A 270 15.83 -4.00 -21.34
N TYR A 271 15.92 -4.40 -20.08
CA TYR A 271 16.60 -3.69 -19.00
C TYR A 271 17.95 -4.36 -18.72
N HIS A 272 19.02 -3.59 -18.71
CA HIS A 272 20.41 -4.07 -18.75
C HIS A 272 21.11 -3.92 -17.41
N SER A 273 21.90 -4.93 -17.05
CA SER A 273 22.48 -5.05 -15.72
C SER A 273 23.67 -4.12 -15.47
N HIS A 274 24.42 -3.78 -16.53
CA HIS A 274 25.68 -3.05 -16.42
C HIS A 274 25.50 -1.59 -15.97
N ASP A 275 24.54 -0.90 -16.56
CA ASP A 275 24.34 0.55 -16.44
C ASP A 275 22.89 0.91 -16.08
N GLY A 276 22.03 -0.09 -15.89
CA GLY A 276 20.62 0.12 -15.61
C GLY A 276 19.86 0.78 -16.76
N THR A 277 20.41 0.73 -17.97
CA THR A 277 19.75 1.29 -19.15
C THR A 277 18.60 0.41 -19.62
N PHE A 278 17.57 1.07 -20.15
CA PHE A 278 16.53 0.42 -20.92
C PHE A 278 16.83 0.57 -22.40
N VAL A 279 16.74 -0.53 -23.14
CA VAL A 279 16.99 -0.59 -24.58
C VAL A 279 15.76 -1.15 -25.29
N ALA A 280 15.23 -0.38 -26.24
CA ALA A 280 14.04 -0.69 -27.01
C ALA A 280 14.35 -0.85 -28.49
N HIS A 281 13.86 -1.91 -29.10
CA HIS A 281 13.95 -2.14 -30.54
C HIS A 281 12.57 -2.49 -31.07
N ASN A 282 12.06 -1.67 -32.00
CA ASN A 282 10.71 -1.77 -32.56
C ASN A 282 10.66 -2.64 -33.83
N GLY A 283 11.80 -3.15 -34.30
CA GLY A 283 11.89 -4.01 -35.49
C GLY A 283 12.21 -3.26 -36.79
N GLU A 284 12.33 -1.92 -36.77
CA GLU A 284 12.59 -1.12 -37.98
C GLU A 284 14.06 -1.17 -38.44
N ALA A 285 14.99 -1.30 -37.50
CA ALA A 285 16.41 -1.44 -37.80
C ALA A 285 16.83 -2.92 -37.86
N ASN A 286 17.92 -3.21 -38.57
CA ASN A 286 18.49 -4.56 -38.60
C ASN A 286 19.19 -4.94 -37.28
N TYR A 287 19.69 -3.93 -36.55
CA TYR A 287 20.44 -4.08 -35.29
C TYR A 287 20.54 -2.74 -34.56
N GLY A 288 20.64 -2.78 -33.23
CA GLY A 288 20.79 -1.63 -32.35
C GLY A 288 19.44 -1.07 -31.90
N GLY A 289 19.23 -0.99 -30.58
CA GLY A 289 18.02 -0.42 -29.99
C GLY A 289 18.24 1.00 -29.47
N VAL A 290 17.14 1.75 -29.35
CA VAL A 290 17.11 3.06 -28.70
C VAL A 290 17.39 2.88 -27.22
N ARG A 291 18.41 3.57 -26.71
CA ARG A 291 18.84 3.50 -25.30
C ARG A 291 18.29 4.67 -24.50
N SER A 292 17.92 4.41 -23.26
CA SER A 292 17.48 5.42 -22.30
C SER A 292 17.94 5.07 -20.90
N SER A 293 18.32 6.07 -20.11
CA SER A 293 18.52 5.89 -18.67
C SER A 293 17.20 5.51 -18.01
N PHE A 294 17.20 4.51 -17.14
CA PHE A 294 15.96 3.98 -16.58
C PHE A 294 16.05 3.66 -15.09
N GLY A 295 16.92 2.71 -14.70
CA GLY A 295 17.01 2.24 -13.33
C GLY A 295 18.46 2.09 -12.86
N PRO A 296 18.68 1.57 -11.65
CA PRO A 296 20.02 1.20 -11.18
C PRO A 296 20.58 -0.01 -11.97
N GLY A 297 21.88 -0.27 -11.89
CA GLY A 297 22.45 -1.55 -12.36
C GLY A 297 22.03 -2.73 -11.47
N PHE A 298 22.28 -3.97 -11.92
CA PHE A 298 22.03 -5.20 -11.17
C PHE A 298 23.05 -6.31 -11.49
N GLY A 299 23.09 -7.39 -10.70
CA GLY A 299 23.84 -8.63 -11.01
C GLY A 299 25.38 -8.61 -10.88
N LYS A 300 26.03 -7.43 -10.88
CA LYS A 300 27.50 -7.29 -10.86
C LYS A 300 28.12 -7.31 -9.46
N ASP A 301 27.36 -6.95 -8.42
CA ASP A 301 27.87 -6.72 -7.06
C ASP A 301 27.52 -7.88 -6.09
N ASN A 302 27.84 -9.12 -6.48
CA ASN A 302 27.59 -10.32 -5.65
C ASN A 302 28.21 -10.26 -4.23
N GLU A 303 29.08 -9.28 -3.93
CA GLU A 303 29.64 -9.09 -2.59
C GLU A 303 28.67 -8.41 -1.61
N SER A 304 27.76 -7.55 -2.10
CA SER A 304 26.81 -6.83 -1.21
C SER A 304 25.48 -7.55 -1.03
N ASN A 305 25.12 -8.45 -1.95
CA ASN A 305 23.95 -9.31 -1.86
C ASN A 305 24.31 -10.76 -2.26
N PRO A 306 24.60 -11.64 -1.28
CA PRO A 306 25.02 -13.02 -1.55
C PRO A 306 23.95 -13.87 -2.27
N ASP A 307 22.69 -13.44 -2.21
CA ASP A 307 21.56 -14.12 -2.88
C ASP A 307 21.36 -13.65 -4.34
N GLY A 308 22.14 -12.66 -4.79
CA GLY A 308 22.03 -12.06 -6.12
C GLY A 308 20.83 -11.14 -6.28
N SER A 309 20.76 -10.42 -7.41
CA SER A 309 19.62 -9.54 -7.71
C SER A 309 18.41 -10.33 -8.23
N THR A 310 17.21 -9.86 -7.88
CA THR A 310 15.94 -10.30 -8.47
C THR A 310 15.34 -9.20 -9.33
N VAL A 311 15.29 -9.42 -10.64
CA VAL A 311 14.66 -8.51 -11.60
C VAL A 311 13.34 -9.09 -12.07
N GLY A 312 12.27 -8.32 -11.91
CA GLY A 312 10.96 -8.67 -12.47
C GLY A 312 10.63 -7.81 -13.66
N CYS A 313 9.91 -8.40 -14.61
CA CYS A 313 9.47 -7.77 -15.84
C CYS A 313 7.98 -8.01 -16.03
N GLY A 314 7.22 -6.91 -16.06
CA GLY A 314 5.76 -6.93 -16.15
C GLY A 314 5.26 -6.17 -17.37
N PHE A 315 4.14 -6.63 -17.91
CA PHE A 315 3.52 -6.03 -19.08
C PHE A 315 2.02 -5.83 -18.84
N ASN A 316 1.59 -4.57 -18.86
CA ASN A 316 0.19 -4.21 -18.82
C ASN A 316 -0.35 -4.12 -20.24
N HIS A 317 -1.18 -5.08 -20.63
CA HIS A 317 -1.70 -5.19 -21.99
C HIS A 317 -2.70 -4.08 -22.33
N ALA A 318 -3.36 -3.50 -21.32
CA ALA A 318 -4.34 -2.44 -21.52
C ALA A 318 -3.67 -1.09 -21.79
N THR A 319 -2.67 -0.72 -20.96
CA THR A 319 -1.93 0.54 -21.12
C THR A 319 -0.78 0.43 -22.11
N ARG A 320 -0.41 -0.79 -22.51
CA ARG A 320 0.75 -1.10 -23.37
C ARG A 320 2.08 -0.69 -22.73
N GLU A 321 2.13 -0.66 -21.41
CA GLU A 321 3.30 -0.28 -20.65
C GLU A 321 4.03 -1.52 -20.16
N LEU A 322 5.35 -1.52 -20.37
CA LEU A 322 6.26 -2.41 -19.68
C LEU A 322 6.63 -1.79 -18.33
N PHE A 323 6.78 -2.59 -17.29
CA PHE A 323 7.29 -2.13 -16.00
C PHE A 323 8.32 -3.12 -15.45
N PHE A 324 9.21 -2.61 -14.63
CA PHE A 324 10.27 -3.41 -14.02
C PHE A 324 10.29 -3.26 -12.51
N THR A 325 10.74 -4.32 -11.86
CA THR A 325 10.95 -4.37 -10.42
C THR A 325 12.35 -4.89 -10.12
N LEU A 326 12.97 -4.41 -9.06
CA LEU A 326 14.27 -4.90 -8.59
C LEU A 326 14.18 -5.20 -7.10
N ASN A 327 14.58 -6.40 -6.71
CA ASN A 327 14.59 -6.92 -5.35
C ASN A 327 13.25 -6.71 -4.63
N GLY A 328 12.15 -7.05 -5.32
CA GLY A 328 10.79 -6.93 -4.80
C GLY A 328 10.24 -5.51 -4.72
N ARG A 329 10.91 -4.51 -5.31
CA ARG A 329 10.45 -3.10 -5.34
C ARG A 329 10.19 -2.65 -6.78
N MET A 330 9.16 -1.84 -6.99
CA MET A 330 8.88 -1.22 -8.29
C MET A 330 9.98 -0.22 -8.64
N ILE A 331 10.54 -0.33 -9.85
CA ILE A 331 11.46 0.68 -10.41
C ILE A 331 10.65 1.71 -11.19
N GLY A 332 9.70 1.24 -12.01
CA GLY A 332 8.84 2.08 -12.83
C GLY A 332 8.59 1.48 -14.21
N ALA A 333 8.07 2.30 -15.11
CA ALA A 333 7.82 1.98 -16.50
C ALA A 333 8.68 2.88 -17.41
N PRO A 334 9.51 2.34 -18.32
CA PRO A 334 10.22 3.17 -19.28
C PRO A 334 9.21 3.90 -20.19
N PRO A 335 9.55 5.10 -20.69
CA PRO A 335 8.65 5.95 -21.49
C PRO A 335 8.52 5.44 -22.94
N VAL A 336 8.16 4.17 -23.12
CA VAL A 336 7.99 3.51 -24.42
C VAL A 336 6.69 2.72 -24.41
N LEU A 337 5.82 3.02 -25.38
CA LEU A 337 4.61 2.24 -25.61
C LEU A 337 4.94 1.01 -26.45
N ILE A 338 4.50 -0.15 -25.97
CA ILE A 338 4.77 -1.42 -26.60
C ILE A 338 3.76 -1.66 -27.74
N PRO A 339 4.21 -2.01 -28.97
CA PRO A 339 3.31 -2.37 -30.07
C PRO A 339 2.43 -3.56 -29.71
N MET A 340 1.12 -3.46 -29.94
CA MET A 340 0.15 -4.51 -29.58
C MET A 340 -0.60 -5.12 -30.76
N GLU A 341 -0.51 -4.52 -31.95
CA GLU A 341 -1.25 -4.99 -33.12
C GLU A 341 -0.70 -6.34 -33.57
N ASN A 342 -1.44 -7.39 -33.26
CA ASN A 342 -1.10 -8.80 -33.52
C ASN A 342 0.16 -9.32 -32.81
N VAL A 343 0.93 -8.49 -32.12
CA VAL A 343 2.18 -8.92 -31.46
C VAL A 343 1.90 -9.59 -30.12
N ARG A 344 2.54 -10.74 -29.89
CA ARG A 344 2.59 -11.40 -28.59
C ARG A 344 4.03 -11.45 -28.09
N TYR A 345 4.21 -11.33 -26.79
CA TYR A 345 5.53 -11.19 -26.18
C TYR A 345 5.85 -12.36 -25.26
N ALA A 346 7.06 -12.92 -25.42
CA ALA A 346 7.63 -13.95 -24.56
C ALA A 346 8.58 -13.34 -23.52
N ALA A 347 8.82 -14.07 -22.44
CA ALA A 347 9.89 -13.75 -21.50
C ALA A 347 11.22 -13.86 -22.25
N ALA A 348 12.10 -12.88 -22.08
CA ALA A 348 13.41 -12.84 -22.74
C ALA A 348 14.51 -12.43 -21.76
N ILE A 349 15.61 -13.17 -21.78
CA ILE A 349 16.79 -12.93 -20.96
C ILE A 349 18.02 -13.08 -21.87
N ALA A 350 19.06 -12.31 -21.65
CA ALA A 350 20.38 -12.59 -22.20
C ALA A 350 21.41 -12.67 -21.07
N LEU A 351 22.31 -13.63 -21.14
CA LEU A 351 23.45 -13.81 -20.24
C LEU A 351 24.73 -13.52 -21.02
N HIS A 352 25.60 -12.66 -20.52
CA HIS A 352 26.67 -12.06 -21.32
C HIS A 352 27.91 -12.96 -21.41
N SER A 353 28.40 -13.45 -20.29
CA SER A 353 29.65 -14.19 -20.18
C SER A 353 29.42 -15.68 -19.94
N PHE A 354 30.40 -16.48 -20.35
CA PHE A 354 30.44 -17.88 -20.00
C PHE A 354 30.40 -18.03 -18.48
N ASN A 355 29.60 -18.98 -18.00
CA ASN A 355 29.34 -19.24 -16.59
C ASN A 355 28.45 -18.20 -15.88
N ASP A 356 27.94 -17.19 -16.57
CA ASP A 356 26.82 -16.39 -16.05
C ASP A 356 25.62 -17.30 -15.81
N SER A 357 24.83 -17.01 -14.79
CA SER A 357 23.69 -17.85 -14.43
C SER A 357 22.55 -17.05 -13.84
N CYS A 358 21.34 -17.59 -13.95
CA CYS A 358 20.18 -17.05 -13.25
C CYS A 358 19.14 -18.14 -12.99
N VAL A 359 18.10 -17.80 -12.21
CA VAL A 359 16.94 -18.63 -11.97
C VAL A 359 15.68 -17.89 -12.43
N LEU A 360 15.03 -18.42 -13.46
CA LEU A 360 13.80 -17.87 -14.03
C LEU A 360 12.55 -18.42 -13.31
N ASN A 361 11.72 -17.52 -12.80
CA ASN A 361 10.41 -17.80 -12.24
C ASN A 361 9.31 -17.24 -13.16
N LEU A 362 8.65 -18.13 -13.92
CA LEU A 362 7.51 -17.80 -14.79
C LEU A 362 6.16 -17.77 -14.04
N GLY A 363 6.17 -17.71 -12.71
CA GLY A 363 4.98 -17.71 -11.85
C GLY A 363 4.67 -19.05 -11.19
N ALA A 364 5.55 -20.03 -11.34
CA ALA A 364 5.42 -21.35 -10.71
C ALA A 364 5.71 -21.31 -9.20
N ALA A 365 6.46 -20.31 -8.74
CA ALA A 365 6.70 -20.04 -7.33
C ALA A 365 6.26 -18.61 -6.96
N ALA A 366 6.24 -18.32 -5.66
CA ALA A 366 6.02 -16.97 -5.15
C ALA A 366 7.02 -15.98 -5.76
N PHE A 367 6.53 -14.81 -6.15
CA PHE A 367 7.35 -13.70 -6.60
C PHE A 367 7.89 -12.93 -5.39
N SER A 368 9.03 -12.26 -5.58
CA SER A 368 9.60 -11.35 -4.58
C SER A 368 8.82 -10.04 -4.53
N PHE A 369 8.34 -9.56 -5.68
CA PHE A 369 7.41 -8.43 -5.76
C PHE A 369 5.97 -8.89 -5.47
N ASP A 370 5.23 -8.11 -4.68
CA ASP A 370 3.81 -8.37 -4.40
C ASP A 370 2.94 -7.99 -5.61
N ILE A 371 3.03 -8.83 -6.65
CA ILE A 371 2.34 -8.61 -7.92
C ILE A 371 0.82 -8.68 -7.77
N GLU A 372 0.30 -9.46 -6.82
CA GLU A 372 -1.12 -9.53 -6.54
C GLU A 372 -1.66 -8.21 -5.99
N GLU A 373 -0.98 -7.58 -5.04
CA GLU A 373 -1.39 -6.27 -4.51
C GLU A 373 -1.28 -5.17 -5.58
N TYR A 374 -0.25 -5.23 -6.42
CA TYR A 374 -0.13 -4.33 -7.57
C TYR A 374 -1.32 -4.50 -8.54
N CYS A 375 -1.65 -5.73 -8.93
CA CYS A 375 -2.83 -6.01 -9.77
C CYS A 375 -4.12 -5.51 -9.13
N LEU A 376 -4.27 -5.69 -7.82
CA LEU A 376 -5.43 -5.19 -7.08
C LEU A 376 -5.50 -3.65 -7.14
N SER A 377 -4.39 -2.94 -6.97
CA SER A 377 -4.35 -1.48 -7.07
C SER A 377 -4.82 -0.94 -8.42
N LEU A 378 -4.49 -1.65 -9.51
CA LEU A 378 -4.96 -1.33 -10.86
C LEU A 378 -6.46 -1.61 -11.02
N ALA A 379 -6.94 -2.70 -10.44
CA ALA A 379 -8.32 -3.16 -10.58
C ALA A 379 -9.33 -2.40 -9.72
N ILE A 380 -8.90 -1.69 -8.67
CA ILE A 380 -9.78 -0.97 -7.74
C ILE A 380 -10.80 -0.11 -8.49
N PHE A 381 -10.40 0.66 -9.50
CA PHE A 381 -11.33 1.47 -10.30
C PHE A 381 -12.40 0.65 -11.03
N VAL A 382 -12.03 -0.53 -11.55
CA VAL A 382 -12.94 -1.45 -12.25
C VAL A 382 -13.89 -2.14 -11.27
N MET A 383 -13.37 -2.57 -10.11
CA MET A 383 -14.17 -3.22 -9.06
C MET A 383 -15.22 -2.28 -8.48
N TYR A 384 -14.86 -1.02 -8.20
CA TYR A 384 -15.82 -0.03 -7.71
C TYR A 384 -16.92 0.25 -8.76
N ALA A 385 -16.57 0.37 -10.04
CA ALA A 385 -17.57 0.53 -11.11
C ALA A 385 -18.49 -0.69 -11.26
N ALA A 386 -17.97 -1.91 -11.10
CA ALA A 386 -18.74 -3.15 -11.16
C ALA A 386 -19.72 -3.28 -9.97
N ILE A 387 -19.31 -2.88 -8.76
CA ILE A 387 -20.18 -2.87 -7.57
C ILE A 387 -21.33 -1.88 -7.76
N VAL A 388 -21.03 -0.66 -8.22
CA VAL A 388 -22.03 0.39 -8.50
C VAL A 388 -23.02 -0.04 -9.58
N THR A 389 -22.54 -0.71 -10.64
CA THR A 389 -23.42 -1.18 -11.74
C THR A 389 -24.25 -2.41 -11.37
N LYS A 390 -23.80 -3.27 -10.44
CA LYS A 390 -24.58 -4.41 -9.91
C LYS A 390 -25.76 -3.95 -9.05
N GLU A 391 -25.59 -2.85 -8.31
CA GLU A 391 -26.70 -2.18 -7.62
C GLU A 391 -27.70 -1.56 -8.62
N ASP A 392 -27.22 -1.01 -9.73
CA ASP A 392 -28.07 -0.43 -10.78
C ASP A 392 -28.81 -1.46 -11.63
N THR A 393 -28.21 -2.63 -11.89
CA THR A 393 -28.87 -3.73 -12.62
C THR A 393 -29.91 -4.45 -11.78
N ASN A 394 -29.67 -4.61 -10.47
CA ASN A 394 -30.70 -5.08 -9.54
C ASN A 394 -31.86 -4.08 -9.38
N ARG A 395 -31.67 -2.79 -9.69
CA ARG A 395 -32.74 -1.80 -9.80
C ARG A 395 -33.46 -1.81 -11.16
N ARG A 396 -32.84 -2.32 -12.24
CA ARG A 396 -33.37 -2.27 -13.61
C ARG A 396 -34.34 -3.39 -13.99
N ILE A 397 -34.50 -4.45 -13.20
CA ILE A 397 -35.59 -5.43 -13.39
C ILE A 397 -36.82 -4.97 -12.59
N LYS A 398 -37.42 -3.87 -13.06
CA LYS A 398 -38.85 -3.50 -12.97
C LYS A 398 -39.03 -2.20 -13.76
N SER A 399 -39.16 -2.35 -15.07
CA SER A 399 -39.95 -1.48 -15.96
C SER A 399 -39.85 0.03 -15.73
N LEU A 400 -38.88 0.68 -16.40
CA LEU A 400 -38.76 2.14 -16.53
C LEU A 400 -39.82 2.79 -17.44
N SER A 401 -40.80 2.04 -17.97
CA SER A 401 -41.91 2.58 -18.77
C SER A 401 -43.11 3.08 -17.94
N SER A 402 -43.07 3.00 -16.61
CA SER A 402 -44.21 3.41 -15.76
C SER A 402 -43.98 4.65 -14.87
N ILE A 403 -42.84 5.37 -14.99
CA ILE A 403 -42.51 6.50 -14.10
C ILE A 403 -42.33 7.84 -14.84
N VAL A 404 -42.42 7.89 -16.16
CA VAL A 404 -42.39 9.16 -16.91
C VAL A 404 -43.77 9.43 -17.51
N ASN A 405 -44.74 9.74 -16.64
CA ASN A 405 -45.91 10.57 -16.90
C ASN A 405 -46.78 10.63 -15.63
N ILE A 406 -46.38 11.48 -14.68
CA ILE A 406 -47.30 11.94 -13.63
C ILE A 406 -47.49 13.45 -13.84
N PRO A 407 -48.64 13.88 -14.38
CA PRO A 407 -49.03 15.28 -14.34
C PRO A 407 -49.28 15.67 -12.88
N ILE A 408 -48.72 16.81 -12.49
CA ILE A 408 -48.97 17.49 -11.22
C ILE A 408 -50.44 17.97 -11.23
N LYS A 409 -51.37 17.10 -10.81
CA LYS A 409 -52.65 17.49 -10.19
C LYS A 409 -53.01 16.47 -9.11
N GLN A 410 -53.15 16.96 -7.88
CA GLN A 410 -53.52 16.20 -6.69
C GLN A 410 -54.82 15.41 -6.92
N LYS A 411 -54.71 14.09 -7.14
CA LYS A 411 -55.82 13.16 -6.88
C LYS A 411 -55.50 12.38 -5.61
N LYS A 412 -56.37 12.53 -4.61
CA LYS A 412 -56.31 11.80 -3.33
C LYS A 412 -56.15 10.30 -3.62
N GLN A 413 -55.04 9.71 -3.16
CA GLN A 413 -54.83 8.27 -3.17
C GLN A 413 -56.05 7.55 -2.59
N THR A 414 -56.52 6.53 -3.30
CA THR A 414 -57.67 5.74 -2.89
C THR A 414 -57.34 4.90 -1.65
N LYS A 415 -58.36 4.58 -0.84
CA LYS A 415 -58.22 3.78 0.39
C LYS A 415 -57.55 2.41 0.13
N SER A 416 -57.73 1.86 -1.07
CA SER A 416 -57.08 0.63 -1.54
C SER A 416 -55.57 0.79 -1.72
N GLN A 417 -55.12 1.87 -2.35
CA GLN A 417 -53.68 2.13 -2.56
C GLN A 417 -52.93 2.38 -1.25
N ARG A 418 -53.57 3.03 -0.27
CA ARG A 418 -52.99 3.19 1.08
C ARG A 418 -52.91 1.86 1.83
N ARG A 419 -53.90 0.98 1.68
CA ARG A 419 -53.86 -0.38 2.25
C ARG A 419 -52.77 -1.24 1.62
N ALA A 420 -52.58 -1.16 0.30
CA ALA A 420 -51.53 -1.90 -0.40
C ALA A 420 -50.13 -1.38 -0.04
N ALA A 421 -49.94 -0.06 0.08
CA ALA A 421 -48.67 0.51 0.54
C ALA A 421 -48.35 0.15 1.99
N ARG A 422 -49.36 0.12 2.87
CA ARG A 422 -49.22 -0.29 4.27
C ARG A 422 -48.91 -1.79 4.41
N ALA A 423 -49.60 -2.65 3.67
CA ALA A 423 -49.31 -4.09 3.63
C ALA A 423 -47.91 -4.42 3.08
N LYS A 424 -47.39 -3.58 2.17
CA LYS A 424 -46.04 -3.74 1.60
C LYS A 424 -44.93 -3.21 2.54
N ALA A 425 -45.25 -2.23 3.38
CA ALA A 425 -44.37 -1.76 4.46
C ALA A 425 -44.36 -2.72 5.66
N GLU A 426 -45.49 -3.37 5.96
CA GLU A 426 -45.62 -4.40 7.01
C GLU A 426 -45.00 -5.75 6.59
N ALA A 427 -44.62 -5.94 5.33
CA ALA A 427 -44.01 -7.17 4.80
C ALA A 427 -42.47 -7.19 4.79
N VAL A 428 -41.80 -6.09 5.20
CA VAL A 428 -40.37 -6.15 5.55
C VAL A 428 -40.31 -6.77 6.94
N PRO A 429 -39.60 -7.89 7.17
CA PRO A 429 -39.62 -8.55 8.46
C PRO A 429 -38.87 -7.68 9.49
N ILE A 430 -39.62 -6.84 10.20
CA ILE A 430 -39.19 -6.03 11.35
C ILE A 430 -38.41 -6.90 12.36
N LYS A 431 -38.75 -8.20 12.45
CA LYS A 431 -38.07 -9.18 13.30
C LYS A 431 -36.59 -9.41 12.99
N VAL A 432 -36.13 -9.28 11.75
CA VAL A 432 -34.70 -9.52 11.42
C VAL A 432 -33.83 -8.33 11.81
N VAL A 433 -34.35 -7.11 11.67
CA VAL A 433 -33.65 -5.89 12.08
C VAL A 433 -33.63 -5.78 13.61
N GLN A 434 -34.75 -6.06 14.27
CA GLN A 434 -34.86 -6.04 15.72
C GLN A 434 -34.01 -7.12 16.41
N TRP A 435 -33.85 -8.30 15.78
CA TRP A 435 -32.99 -9.37 16.29
C TRP A 435 -31.49 -9.04 16.24
N VAL A 436 -31.04 -8.32 15.21
CA VAL A 436 -29.65 -7.84 15.11
C VAL A 436 -29.37 -6.72 16.13
N GLU A 437 -30.37 -5.90 16.44
CA GLU A 437 -30.29 -4.84 17.47
C GLU A 437 -30.18 -5.40 18.90
N GLU A 438 -30.85 -6.52 19.20
CA GLU A 438 -30.89 -7.11 20.55
C GLU A 438 -29.70 -8.04 20.87
N CYS A 439 -28.98 -8.54 19.86
CA CYS A 439 -27.96 -9.59 20.04
C CYS A 439 -26.49 -9.13 19.90
N LEU A 440 -26.25 -7.89 19.47
CA LEU A 440 -24.89 -7.37 19.28
C LEU A 440 -24.51 -6.41 20.42
N ASP A 441 -23.46 -6.78 21.15
CA ASP A 441 -22.85 -5.98 22.21
C ASP A 441 -22.35 -4.63 21.66
N ASP A 442 -22.41 -3.57 22.47
CA ASP A 442 -21.96 -2.20 22.14
C ASP A 442 -20.52 -2.19 21.60
N ILE A 443 -19.68 -3.11 22.09
CA ILE A 443 -18.29 -3.30 21.63
C ILE A 443 -18.23 -3.76 20.17
N ILE A 444 -19.14 -4.65 19.74
CA ILE A 444 -19.16 -5.14 18.36
C ILE A 444 -19.65 -4.05 17.41
N TRP A 445 -20.63 -3.25 17.84
CA TRP A 445 -21.07 -2.09 17.09
C TRP A 445 -19.92 -1.09 16.90
N GLN A 446 -19.20 -0.77 17.98
CA GLN A 446 -18.04 0.11 17.90
C GLN A 446 -16.98 -0.40 16.90
N LEU A 447 -16.69 -1.70 16.93
CA LEU A 447 -15.77 -2.36 15.99
C LEU A 447 -16.24 -2.34 14.53
N ILE A 448 -17.56 -2.50 14.29
CA ILE A 448 -18.15 -2.38 12.96
C ILE A 448 -17.94 -0.94 12.46
N PHE A 449 -18.20 0.06 13.28
CA PHE A 449 -18.05 1.47 12.89
C PHE A 449 -16.60 1.91 12.69
N GLU A 450 -15.64 1.37 13.46
CA GLU A 450 -14.20 1.57 13.22
C GLU A 450 -13.72 1.02 11.86
N CYS A 451 -14.50 0.13 11.23
CA CYS A 451 -14.16 -0.50 9.95
C CYS A 451 -14.88 0.11 8.74
N LEU A 452 -15.81 1.06 8.92
CA LEU A 452 -16.61 1.64 7.82
C LEU A 452 -15.94 2.89 7.24
N ASP A 453 -15.95 3.01 5.90
CA ASP A 453 -15.55 4.24 5.24
C ASP A 453 -16.64 5.32 5.32
N LEU A 454 -16.27 6.55 4.96
CA LEU A 454 -17.16 7.71 5.04
C LEU A 454 -18.50 7.52 4.28
N PRO A 455 -18.51 7.02 3.03
CA PRO A 455 -19.74 6.68 2.32
C PRO A 455 -20.59 5.64 3.05
N SER A 456 -19.98 4.59 3.62
CA SER A 456 -20.69 3.52 4.31
C SER A 456 -21.33 3.98 5.62
N LEU A 457 -20.67 4.87 6.37
CA LEU A 457 -21.23 5.53 7.56
C LEU A 457 -22.51 6.32 7.22
N LEU A 458 -22.49 7.09 6.12
CA LEU A 458 -23.66 7.85 5.65
C LEU A 458 -24.80 6.93 5.19
N HIS A 459 -24.47 5.81 4.55
CA HIS A 459 -25.46 4.83 4.09
C HIS A 459 -26.10 4.07 5.25
N ALA A 460 -25.32 3.73 6.26
CA ALA A 460 -25.78 3.03 7.46
C ALA A 460 -26.90 3.82 8.17
N ARG A 461 -26.82 5.16 8.18
CA ARG A 461 -27.86 6.06 8.72
C ARG A 461 -29.25 5.83 8.15
N LEU A 462 -29.36 5.31 6.92
CA LEU A 462 -30.64 5.11 6.22
C LEU A 462 -31.28 3.74 6.51
N THR A 463 -30.57 2.83 7.19
CA THR A 463 -30.97 1.42 7.29
C THR A 463 -31.67 1.04 8.61
N CYS A 464 -31.36 1.70 9.74
CA CYS A 464 -32.02 1.45 11.03
C CYS A 464 -31.84 2.61 12.03
N GLN A 465 -32.70 2.69 13.06
CA GLN A 465 -32.69 3.77 14.06
C GLN A 465 -31.45 3.76 14.97
N LEU A 466 -30.96 2.58 15.36
CA LEU A 466 -29.70 2.40 16.09
C LEU A 466 -28.48 2.82 15.27
N PHE A 467 -28.47 2.46 13.97
CA PHE A 467 -27.46 2.95 13.03
C PHE A 467 -27.49 4.47 12.85
N LYS A 468 -28.68 5.08 12.88
CA LYS A 468 -28.80 6.53 12.86
C LYS A 468 -28.21 7.16 14.11
N LEU A 469 -28.55 6.66 15.30
CA LEU A 469 -28.02 7.17 16.58
C LEU A 469 -26.49 7.05 16.65
N ASN A 470 -25.94 5.90 16.23
CA ASN A 470 -24.49 5.69 16.20
C ASN A 470 -23.81 6.50 15.10
N ALA A 471 -24.35 6.56 13.88
CA ALA A 471 -23.80 7.40 12.81
C ALA A 471 -23.91 8.90 13.12
N GLU A 472 -24.72 9.32 14.08
CA GLU A 472 -24.80 10.69 14.58
C GLU A 472 -23.92 10.91 15.83
N ASN A 473 -23.18 9.90 16.30
CA ASN A 473 -22.27 10.00 17.44
C ASN A 473 -20.99 10.77 17.08
N PRO A 474 -20.73 11.95 17.66
CA PRO A 474 -19.55 12.75 17.35
C PRO A 474 -18.22 12.03 17.61
N ARG A 475 -18.17 11.08 18.56
CA ARG A 475 -16.94 10.35 18.89
C ARG A 475 -16.44 9.50 17.72
N LEU A 476 -17.34 8.88 16.97
CA LEU A 476 -16.99 8.09 15.79
C LEU A 476 -16.41 8.98 14.69
N TRP A 477 -17.01 10.14 14.48
CA TRP A 477 -16.52 11.12 13.50
C TRP A 477 -15.19 11.75 13.91
N SER A 478 -14.98 11.97 15.21
CA SER A 478 -13.71 12.43 15.77
C SER A 478 -12.61 11.38 15.58
N ALA A 479 -12.89 10.12 15.88
CA ALA A 479 -11.95 9.01 15.66
C ALA A 479 -11.61 8.84 14.17
N PHE A 480 -12.62 8.91 13.29
CA PHE A 480 -12.41 8.86 11.84
C PHE A 480 -11.54 10.02 11.36
N TYR A 481 -11.82 11.24 11.82
CA TYR A 481 -11.02 12.41 11.49
C TYR A 481 -9.57 12.26 11.97
N ALA A 482 -9.37 11.82 13.22
CA ALA A 482 -8.06 11.61 13.81
C ALA A 482 -7.24 10.57 13.05
N GLN A 483 -7.86 9.43 12.71
CA GLN A 483 -7.24 8.37 11.93
C GLN A 483 -6.77 8.87 10.56
N GLN A 484 -7.56 9.74 9.93
CA GLN A 484 -7.28 10.20 8.58
C GLN A 484 -6.29 11.37 8.52
N TRP A 485 -6.36 12.30 9.47
CA TRP A 485 -5.71 13.61 9.35
C TRP A 485 -4.63 13.90 10.40
N LEU A 486 -4.57 13.14 11.50
CA LEU A 486 -3.71 13.45 12.65
C LEU A 486 -2.52 12.49 12.83
N ARG A 487 -2.16 11.70 11.82
CA ARG A 487 -1.02 10.75 11.83
C ARG A 487 -0.94 9.86 13.09
N GLY A 488 -2.09 9.50 13.66
CA GLY A 488 -2.18 8.67 14.88
C GLY A 488 -2.36 9.45 16.18
N ASN A 489 -2.29 10.78 16.16
CA ASN A 489 -2.69 11.61 17.30
C ASN A 489 -4.22 11.61 17.43
N SER A 490 -4.71 11.74 18.67
CA SER A 490 -6.12 11.93 18.95
C SER A 490 -6.53 13.38 18.75
N LEU A 491 -7.72 13.59 18.21
CA LEU A 491 -8.32 14.93 18.14
C LEU A 491 -8.54 15.48 19.56
N SER A 492 -8.17 16.73 19.82
CA SER A 492 -8.35 17.41 21.11
C SER A 492 -9.75 17.19 21.68
N SER A 493 -9.84 17.02 23.00
CA SER A 493 -11.14 16.91 23.69
C SER A 493 -12.01 18.16 23.53
N PHE A 494 -11.45 19.29 23.10
CA PHE A 494 -12.23 20.48 22.71
C PHE A 494 -13.23 20.19 21.61
N TYR A 495 -12.92 19.27 20.69
CA TYR A 495 -13.83 18.89 19.61
C TYR A 495 -14.98 17.97 20.07
N ASN A 496 -15.00 17.55 21.35
CA ASN A 496 -16.15 16.80 21.89
C ASN A 496 -17.45 17.63 21.91
N VAL A 497 -17.35 18.97 21.85
CA VAL A 497 -18.52 19.85 21.73
C VAL A 497 -19.05 19.94 20.31
N CYS A 498 -18.27 19.50 19.31
CA CYS A 498 -18.70 19.53 17.92
C CYS A 498 -19.77 18.47 17.67
N THR A 499 -20.78 18.85 16.91
CA THR A 499 -21.75 17.90 16.34
C THR A 499 -21.06 17.03 15.29
N TRP A 500 -21.62 15.84 15.04
CA TRP A 500 -21.16 14.99 13.94
C TRP A 500 -21.21 15.70 12.58
N GLN A 501 -22.15 16.63 12.37
CA GLN A 501 -22.27 17.41 11.14
C GLN A 501 -21.09 18.37 10.94
N GLN A 502 -20.63 19.00 12.02
CA GLN A 502 -19.44 19.85 12.00
C GLN A 502 -18.21 19.00 11.68
N LEU A 503 -18.01 17.86 12.35
CA LEU A 503 -16.89 16.95 12.10
C LEU A 503 -16.92 16.34 10.68
N TYR A 504 -18.10 15.98 10.18
CA TYR A 504 -18.29 15.53 8.81
C TYR A 504 -17.95 16.64 7.81
N THR A 505 -18.40 17.87 8.06
CA THR A 505 -18.09 19.03 7.22
C THR A 505 -16.60 19.32 7.25
N MET A 506 -15.95 19.19 8.41
CA MET A 506 -14.51 19.31 8.55
C MET A 506 -13.76 18.34 7.64
N ASN A 507 -14.16 17.07 7.68
CA ASN A 507 -13.56 16.03 6.87
C ASN A 507 -13.79 16.27 5.36
N ARG A 508 -15.03 16.56 4.98
CA ARG A 508 -15.42 16.79 3.57
C ARG A 508 -14.73 18.01 2.96
N SER A 509 -14.50 19.06 3.74
CA SER A 509 -13.83 20.27 3.29
C SER A 509 -12.37 20.03 2.93
N ARG A 510 -11.62 19.21 3.68
CA ARG A 510 -10.24 18.84 3.33
C ARG A 510 -10.16 18.09 2.01
N HIS A 511 -11.06 17.14 1.76
CA HIS A 511 -11.09 16.41 0.49
C HIS A 511 -11.39 17.27 -0.74
N ARG A 512 -12.15 18.34 -0.55
CA ARG A 512 -12.57 19.26 -1.63
C ARG A 512 -11.63 20.42 -1.84
N LEU A 513 -10.61 20.55 -1.00
CA LEU A 513 -9.70 21.66 -1.05
C LEU A 513 -8.94 21.63 -2.39
N ARG A 514 -9.05 22.73 -3.13
CA ARG A 514 -8.31 23.00 -4.36
C ARG A 514 -7.80 24.43 -4.27
N VAL A 515 -6.49 24.59 -4.37
CA VAL A 515 -5.83 25.90 -4.29
C VAL A 515 -5.21 26.19 -5.65
N PRO A 516 -5.84 27.04 -6.47
CA PRO A 516 -5.25 27.46 -7.74
C PRO A 516 -3.97 28.25 -7.51
N LEU A 517 -2.95 28.01 -8.34
CA LEU A 517 -1.61 28.59 -8.20
C LEU A 517 -1.25 29.52 -9.35
N SER A 518 -0.47 30.55 -9.03
CA SER A 518 0.27 31.40 -9.97
C SER A 518 1.76 31.11 -9.81
N THR A 519 2.40 30.63 -10.88
CA THR A 519 3.83 30.28 -10.91
C THR A 519 4.32 30.20 -12.36
N ARG A 520 5.61 30.44 -12.60
CA ARG A 520 6.24 30.14 -13.91
C ARG A 520 6.78 28.72 -13.95
N ALA A 521 7.14 28.16 -12.80
CA ALA A 521 7.63 26.80 -12.64
C ALA A 521 6.61 25.78 -13.15
N LYS A 522 7.10 24.56 -13.40
CA LYS A 522 6.24 23.44 -13.75
C LYS A 522 5.56 22.94 -12.48
N ALA A 523 4.26 23.14 -12.39
CA ALA A 523 3.42 22.57 -11.34
C ALA A 523 2.72 21.30 -11.83
N THR A 524 2.74 20.25 -11.03
CA THR A 524 2.07 18.96 -11.28
C THR A 524 1.22 18.62 -10.06
N GLU A 525 -0.09 18.51 -10.23
CA GLU A 525 -1.01 18.10 -9.17
C GLU A 525 -1.08 16.56 -9.10
N CYS A 526 -0.89 15.99 -7.91
CA CYS A 526 -1.11 14.57 -7.71
C CYS A 526 -2.63 14.29 -7.71
N PRO A 527 -3.15 13.43 -8.60
CA PRO A 527 -4.59 13.20 -8.73
C PRO A 527 -5.22 12.52 -7.51
N LEU A 528 -4.40 11.86 -6.66
CA LEU A 528 -4.88 11.14 -5.48
C LEU A 528 -4.90 12.01 -4.23
N THR A 529 -3.84 12.79 -4.03
CA THR A 529 -3.61 13.54 -2.80
C THR A 529 -3.91 15.02 -2.95
N HIS A 530 -4.04 15.53 -4.18
CA HIS A 530 -4.14 16.96 -4.50
C HIS A 530 -2.99 17.82 -3.96
N SER A 531 -1.89 17.19 -3.54
CA SER A 531 -0.63 17.88 -3.30
C SER A 531 -0.06 18.35 -4.63
N VAL A 532 0.61 19.50 -4.62
CA VAL A 532 1.17 20.08 -5.84
C VAL A 532 2.68 20.02 -5.77
N GLU A 533 3.28 19.25 -6.67
CA GLU A 533 4.72 19.25 -6.88
C GLU A 533 5.08 20.41 -7.81
N VAL A 534 6.02 21.26 -7.39
CA VAL A 534 6.50 22.37 -8.20
C VAL A 534 7.99 22.22 -8.44
N LEU A 535 8.38 22.13 -9.71
CA LEU A 535 9.77 22.04 -10.17
C LEU A 535 10.23 23.38 -10.74
N ASN A 536 11.22 24.00 -10.12
CA ASN A 536 11.77 25.26 -10.60
C ASN A 536 12.54 25.08 -11.92
N ASN A 537 11.87 25.43 -13.02
CA ASN A 537 12.43 25.48 -14.36
C ASN A 537 12.26 26.88 -14.99
N SER A 538 12.24 27.92 -14.15
CA SER A 538 11.93 29.31 -14.53
C SER A 538 12.85 29.85 -15.63
N MET A 539 14.16 29.58 -15.55
CA MET A 539 15.12 30.04 -16.57
C MET A 539 14.87 29.43 -17.96
N LEU A 540 14.23 28.26 -18.07
CA LEU A 540 13.89 27.70 -19.38
C LEU A 540 12.77 28.48 -20.09
N ARG A 541 12.06 29.36 -19.36
CA ARG A 541 10.91 30.11 -19.87
C ARG A 541 11.22 31.59 -20.09
N SER A 542 12.21 32.16 -19.41
CA SER A 542 12.66 33.54 -19.59
C SER A 542 14.08 33.72 -19.04
N PHE A 543 15.02 34.07 -19.92
CA PHE A 543 16.43 34.36 -19.54
C PHE A 543 16.64 35.76 -18.95
N GLU A 544 15.65 36.65 -19.07
CA GLU A 544 15.74 38.04 -18.56
C GLU A 544 15.53 38.13 -17.05
N ARG A 545 15.20 37.01 -16.40
CA ARG A 545 14.74 36.96 -15.01
C ARG A 545 15.68 36.10 -14.18
N GLY A 546 15.72 36.35 -12.87
CA GLY A 546 16.56 35.60 -11.93
C GLY A 546 16.20 34.11 -11.85
N THR A 547 17.03 33.32 -11.18
CA THR A 547 16.81 31.88 -10.97
C THR A 547 15.66 31.58 -10.00
N ILE A 548 15.24 32.58 -9.23
CA ILE A 548 14.18 32.48 -8.24
C ILE A 548 12.82 32.42 -8.95
N ASP A 549 12.03 31.39 -8.66
CA ASP A 549 10.60 31.42 -8.97
C ASP A 549 9.76 31.51 -7.71
N SER A 550 8.74 32.35 -7.79
CA SER A 550 7.78 32.56 -6.71
C SER A 550 6.41 32.03 -7.10
N ILE A 551 5.90 31.15 -6.25
CA ILE A 551 4.63 30.47 -6.36
C ILE A 551 3.70 31.11 -5.33
N ARG A 552 2.47 31.41 -5.71
CA ARG A 552 1.43 31.80 -4.74
C ARG A 552 0.06 31.25 -5.10
N SER A 553 -0.81 31.10 -4.11
CA SER A 553 -2.23 30.88 -4.38
C SER A 553 -2.85 32.11 -5.06
N THR A 554 -3.76 31.90 -6.01
CA THR A 554 -4.47 33.01 -6.70
C THR A 554 -5.65 33.56 -5.90
N ALA A 555 -6.02 32.87 -4.81
CA ALA A 555 -7.09 33.23 -3.90
C ALA A 555 -6.60 33.08 -2.44
N PRO A 556 -7.30 33.68 -1.47
CA PRO A 556 -6.99 33.48 -0.06
C PRO A 556 -7.03 31.99 0.28
N LEU A 557 -6.13 31.52 1.14
CA LEU A 557 -6.24 30.15 1.62
C LEU A 557 -7.54 29.99 2.41
N PRO A 558 -8.31 28.91 2.18
CA PRO A 558 -9.51 28.68 2.95
C PRO A 558 -9.14 28.34 4.39
N CYS A 559 -9.97 28.81 5.32
CA CYS A 559 -9.79 28.49 6.74
C CYS A 559 -9.76 26.97 6.95
N LEU A 560 -8.88 26.55 7.86
CA LEU A 560 -8.85 25.20 8.37
C LEU A 560 -10.24 24.85 8.87
N SER A 561 -10.74 23.71 8.43
CA SER A 561 -12.13 23.40 8.70
C SER A 561 -12.41 23.26 10.20
N CYS A 562 -11.37 22.92 10.96
CA CYS A 562 -11.38 22.82 12.42
C CYS A 562 -11.53 24.19 13.11
N SER A 563 -11.13 25.30 12.48
CA SER A 563 -11.29 26.66 13.03
C SER A 563 -12.68 27.22 12.78
N ASN A 564 -13.31 26.85 11.65
CA ASN A 564 -14.70 27.19 11.35
C ASN A 564 -15.67 26.67 12.42
N ALA A 565 -15.34 25.55 13.09
CA ALA A 565 -16.14 25.01 14.18
C ALA A 565 -16.19 25.94 15.41
N PHE A 566 -15.19 26.82 15.56
CA PHE A 566 -15.04 27.74 16.68
C PHE A 566 -15.13 29.21 16.27
N ASN A 567 -15.53 29.49 15.02
CA ASN A 567 -15.60 30.85 14.47
C ASN A 567 -14.26 31.61 14.56
N ILE A 568 -13.15 30.89 14.37
CA ILE A 568 -11.80 31.46 14.30
C ILE A 568 -11.30 31.37 12.86
N THR A 569 -10.61 32.42 12.42
CA THR A 569 -9.86 32.43 11.17
C THR A 569 -8.48 31.82 11.43
N ALA A 570 -8.31 30.56 11.03
CA ALA A 570 -7.01 29.90 11.03
C ALA A 570 -6.72 29.32 9.64
N VAL A 571 -5.53 29.51 9.11
CA VAL A 571 -5.05 28.87 7.88
C VAL A 571 -3.71 28.23 8.14
N TYR A 572 -3.42 27.12 7.45
CA TYR A 572 -2.14 26.43 7.56
C TYR A 572 -1.89 25.59 6.32
N PHE A 573 -0.64 25.55 5.86
CA PHE A 573 -0.19 24.65 4.81
C PHE A 573 1.26 24.23 5.07
N GLU A 574 1.67 23.11 4.46
CA GLU A 574 3.02 22.57 4.59
C GLU A 574 3.69 22.43 3.23
N VAL A 575 5.02 22.55 3.23
CA VAL A 575 5.87 22.36 2.06
C VAL A 575 6.97 21.39 2.43
N GLU A 576 7.06 20.30 1.68
CA GLU A 576 8.16 19.35 1.74
C GLU A 576 9.27 19.81 0.80
N VAL A 577 10.49 19.92 1.35
CA VAL A 577 11.66 20.48 0.65
C VAL A 577 12.85 19.53 0.86
N SER A 578 13.63 19.26 -0.19
CA SER A 578 14.90 18.55 -0.02
C SER A 578 15.86 19.41 0.81
N SER A 579 16.50 18.79 1.79
CA SER A 579 17.39 19.40 2.79
C SER A 579 18.50 20.33 2.29
N HIS A 580 18.79 20.37 0.99
CA HIS A 580 19.89 21.11 0.38
C HIS A 580 19.43 22.31 -0.47
N HIS A 581 18.12 22.49 -0.68
CA HIS A 581 17.62 23.58 -1.52
C HIS A 581 17.31 24.84 -0.71
N TYR A 582 17.64 26.00 -1.29
CA TYR A 582 17.23 27.28 -0.75
C TYR A 582 15.79 27.60 -1.17
N VAL A 583 14.89 27.60 -0.19
CA VAL A 583 13.46 27.86 -0.34
C VAL A 583 13.04 28.88 0.71
N SER A 584 12.07 29.72 0.40
CA SER A 584 11.31 30.45 1.41
C SER A 584 9.82 30.18 1.30
N ILE A 585 9.14 30.12 2.43
CA ILE A 585 7.71 29.80 2.55
C ILE A 585 7.02 30.87 3.38
N GLY A 586 5.80 31.24 3.04
CA GLY A 586 5.00 32.04 3.95
C GLY A 586 3.71 32.61 3.38
N PHE A 587 3.35 33.81 3.82
CA PHE A 587 2.13 34.52 3.38
C PHE A 587 2.47 35.82 2.65
N VAL A 588 1.65 36.14 1.66
CA VAL A 588 1.75 37.38 0.86
C VAL A 588 0.38 38.02 0.74
N SER A 589 0.30 39.35 0.83
CA SER A 589 -0.96 40.07 0.62
C SER A 589 -1.43 39.95 -0.83
N LEU A 590 -2.72 39.64 -1.01
CA LEU A 590 -3.37 39.62 -2.32
C LEU A 590 -3.70 41.01 -2.87
N ASN A 591 -3.54 42.05 -2.05
CA ASN A 591 -3.83 43.43 -2.44
C ASN A 591 -2.78 44.00 -3.42
N ASP A 592 -1.57 43.44 -3.45
CA ASP A 592 -0.58 43.75 -4.48
C ASP A 592 -0.46 42.58 -5.47
N PRO A 593 -1.11 42.66 -6.65
CA PRO A 593 -1.02 41.59 -7.64
C PRO A 593 0.38 41.41 -8.22
N ARG A 594 1.28 42.39 -8.03
CA ARG A 594 2.70 42.33 -8.44
C ARG A 594 3.58 41.62 -7.42
N ALA A 595 3.09 41.42 -6.20
CA ALA A 595 3.79 40.71 -5.15
C ALA A 595 3.61 39.19 -5.36
N TYR A 596 4.69 38.54 -5.82
CA TYR A 596 4.82 37.08 -5.95
C TYR A 596 3.91 36.42 -7.01
N GLY A 597 4.27 35.22 -7.46
CA GLY A 597 3.57 34.50 -8.55
C GLY A 597 4.25 34.64 -9.92
N PHE A 598 3.46 34.54 -10.98
CA PHE A 598 3.96 34.58 -12.36
C PHE A 598 4.73 35.89 -12.62
N GLY A 599 6.06 35.77 -12.73
CA GLY A 599 6.92 36.92 -12.96
C GLY A 599 7.31 37.69 -11.70
N SER A 600 7.52 37.02 -10.57
CA SER A 600 8.26 37.59 -9.45
C SER A 600 9.55 36.80 -9.22
N ASP A 601 10.65 37.53 -9.01
CA ASP A 601 11.99 36.98 -8.73
C ASP A 601 12.40 37.25 -7.27
N ALA A 602 11.46 37.67 -6.41
CA ALA A 602 11.71 37.96 -5.00
C ALA A 602 11.41 36.73 -4.14
N HIS A 603 12.14 36.54 -3.04
CA HIS A 603 11.79 35.55 -2.01
C HIS A 603 10.62 36.04 -1.13
N VAL A 604 9.74 35.13 -0.69
CA VAL A 604 8.66 35.45 0.26
C VAL A 604 9.23 36.17 1.48
N GLY A 605 8.68 37.32 1.86
CA GLY A 605 9.20 38.16 2.96
C GLY A 605 9.91 39.44 2.50
N TRP A 606 10.36 39.51 1.24
CA TRP A 606 11.14 40.64 0.71
C TRP A 606 10.31 41.80 0.14
N LEU A 607 9.04 41.57 -0.23
CA LEU A 607 8.14 42.61 -0.75
C LEU A 607 7.14 43.05 0.32
N PRO A 608 6.59 44.28 0.24
CA PRO A 608 5.62 44.79 1.20
C PRO A 608 4.47 43.81 1.51
N PHE A 609 4.12 43.69 2.78
CA PHE A 609 3.05 42.82 3.30
C PHE A 609 3.26 41.34 2.97
N SER A 610 4.50 40.88 3.10
CA SER A 610 4.85 39.47 3.01
C SER A 610 5.66 39.02 4.22
N TYR A 611 5.49 37.75 4.59
CA TYR A 611 6.05 37.15 5.79
C TYR A 611 6.60 35.80 5.37
N GLY A 612 7.92 35.60 5.45
CA GLY A 612 8.60 34.43 4.94
C GLY A 612 9.57 33.80 5.92
N TYR A 613 9.57 32.47 5.98
CA TYR A 613 10.62 31.68 6.59
C TYR A 613 11.55 31.15 5.50
N HIS A 614 12.85 31.34 5.69
CA HIS A 614 13.91 31.01 4.72
C HIS A 614 14.75 29.84 5.24
N THR A 615 14.98 28.83 4.38
CA THR A 615 15.83 27.67 4.73
C THR A 615 17.32 28.03 4.81
N GLN A 616 17.72 29.16 4.24
CA GLN A 616 19.08 29.71 4.34
C GLN A 616 19.03 31.15 4.86
N GLY A 617 19.98 31.52 5.72
CA GLY A 617 20.10 32.88 6.25
C GLY A 617 19.47 33.05 7.65
N THR A 618 18.85 34.21 7.88
CA THR A 618 18.35 34.67 9.19
C THR A 618 17.11 33.93 9.71
N GLY A 619 16.53 33.03 8.91
CA GLY A 619 15.35 32.26 9.26
C GLY A 619 14.06 33.03 8.97
N LEU A 620 13.77 34.10 9.72
CA LEU A 620 12.57 34.92 9.53
C LEU A 620 12.90 36.22 8.79
N VAL A 621 12.21 36.43 7.67
CA VAL A 621 12.20 37.71 6.94
C VAL A 621 10.75 38.13 6.71
N TYR A 622 10.40 39.35 7.06
CA TYR A 622 9.07 39.89 6.80
C TYR A 622 9.12 41.35 6.41
N HIS A 623 8.05 41.85 5.81
CA HIS A 623 7.92 43.24 5.42
C HIS A 623 6.55 43.76 5.84
N ASP A 624 6.54 44.70 6.79
CA ASP A 624 5.34 45.25 7.42
C ASP A 624 4.60 46.32 6.58
N GLY A 625 4.99 46.48 5.31
CA GLY A 625 4.55 47.55 4.43
C GLY A 625 5.46 48.78 4.40
N SER A 626 6.30 48.99 5.43
CA SER A 626 7.22 50.12 5.52
C SER A 626 8.66 49.72 5.18
N SER A 627 9.16 48.63 5.77
CA SER A 627 10.51 48.14 5.56
C SER A 627 10.59 46.63 5.68
N MET A 628 11.61 46.04 5.04
CA MET A 628 11.97 44.65 5.21
C MET A 628 12.73 44.49 6.54
N VAL A 629 12.27 43.57 7.38
CA VAL A 629 12.84 43.24 8.67
C VAL A 629 13.35 41.80 8.63
N GLU A 630 14.64 41.63 8.87
CA GLU A 630 15.24 40.33 9.16
C GLU A 630 15.29 40.16 10.68
N ALA A 631 14.75 39.06 11.19
CA ALA A 631 14.70 38.77 12.61
C ALA A 631 15.61 37.57 12.96
N PRO A 632 16.95 37.74 12.89
CA PRO A 632 17.89 36.67 13.18
C PRO A 632 17.70 36.14 14.60
N GLY A 633 17.55 34.82 14.74
CA GLY A 633 17.37 34.15 16.03
C GLY A 633 15.94 34.13 16.56
N ALA A 634 14.96 34.74 15.87
CA ALA A 634 13.54 34.57 16.21
C ALA A 634 13.10 33.11 16.06
N PHE A 635 13.71 32.39 15.12
CA PHE A 635 13.55 30.94 14.94
C PHE A 635 14.90 30.26 14.93
N THR A 636 14.94 28.99 15.35
CA THR A 636 16.16 28.17 15.26
C THR A 636 16.65 28.14 13.81
N SER A 637 17.94 28.40 13.61
CA SER A 637 18.53 28.31 12.27
C SER A 637 18.38 26.89 11.74
N TRP A 638 18.14 26.79 10.44
CA TRP A 638 18.01 25.52 9.71
C TRP A 638 19.20 24.58 9.94
N GLU A 639 20.38 25.13 10.24
CA GLU A 639 21.63 24.38 10.50
C GLU A 639 21.66 23.66 11.86
N CYS A 640 20.72 23.93 12.78
CA CYS A 640 20.68 23.29 14.10
C CYS A 640 20.08 21.86 14.11
N ARG A 641 20.28 21.09 13.03
CA ARG A 641 19.78 19.71 12.82
C ARG A 641 20.50 18.69 13.72
N ASN A 642 20.07 18.55 14.97
CA ASN A 642 20.57 17.46 15.84
C ASN A 642 19.46 16.61 16.49
N ARG A 643 18.24 16.57 15.91
CA ARG A 643 17.17 15.70 16.44
C ARG A 643 16.89 14.47 15.56
N PRO A 644 16.63 13.31 16.17
CA PRO A 644 16.20 12.11 15.46
C PRO A 644 14.82 12.33 14.84
N LYS A 645 14.70 12.10 13.53
CA LYS A 645 13.44 12.17 12.78
C LYS A 645 12.52 11.03 13.23
N THR A 646 11.26 11.34 13.52
CA THR A 646 10.23 10.36 13.91
C THR A 646 9.24 10.05 12.79
N SER A 647 9.55 10.37 11.53
CA SER A 647 8.59 10.18 10.43
C SER A 647 8.38 8.69 10.13
N VAL A 648 7.11 8.28 10.11
CA VAL A 648 6.65 6.90 9.89
C VAL A 648 6.56 6.55 8.40
N TYR A 649 6.68 7.57 7.53
CA TYR A 649 6.79 7.37 6.08
C TYR A 649 8.27 7.21 5.73
N ASN A 650 8.66 6.01 5.29
CA ASN A 650 9.98 5.66 4.73
C ASN A 650 10.26 6.42 3.41
N LEU A 651 10.00 7.71 3.34
CA LEU A 651 10.57 8.60 2.34
C LEU A 651 12.00 8.87 2.79
N SER A 652 12.95 8.64 1.88
CA SER A 652 14.40 8.78 2.11
C SER A 652 14.75 9.94 3.04
N ASP A 653 15.72 9.74 3.95
CA ASP A 653 16.16 10.61 5.07
C ASP A 653 16.43 12.11 4.77
N ASN A 654 16.19 12.59 3.54
CA ASN A 654 16.69 13.85 3.00
C ASN A 654 15.67 14.99 2.89
N TYR A 655 14.43 14.83 3.36
CA TYR A 655 13.42 15.90 3.29
C TYR A 655 13.13 16.54 4.65
N ASP A 656 12.75 17.82 4.61
CA ASP A 656 12.24 18.61 5.73
C ASP A 656 10.84 19.13 5.35
N VAL A 657 9.93 19.19 6.33
CA VAL A 657 8.56 19.69 6.18
C VAL A 657 8.44 21.01 6.92
N ILE A 658 8.22 22.09 6.16
CA ILE A 658 8.06 23.44 6.70
C ILE A 658 6.59 23.81 6.63
N GLY A 659 6.01 24.18 7.76
CA GLY A 659 4.64 24.68 7.80
C GLY A 659 4.59 26.18 8.01
N CYS A 660 3.58 26.80 7.42
CA CYS A 660 3.25 28.18 7.64
C CYS A 660 1.77 28.29 7.96
N GLY A 661 1.46 28.94 9.07
CA GLY A 661 0.09 29.16 9.50
C GLY A 661 -0.15 30.56 10.01
N TYR A 662 -1.43 30.84 10.15
CA TYR A 662 -1.90 32.10 10.67
C TYR A 662 -3.16 31.85 11.50
N VAL A 663 -3.22 32.44 12.69
CA VAL A 663 -4.36 32.38 13.62
C VAL A 663 -4.53 33.77 14.24
N ASN A 664 -5.73 34.36 14.17
CA ASN A 664 -6.08 35.65 14.81
C ASN A 664 -5.00 36.73 14.64
N ASP A 665 -4.78 37.19 13.42
CA ASP A 665 -3.84 38.28 13.10
C ASP A 665 -2.36 37.96 13.36
N THR A 666 -2.02 36.70 13.68
CA THR A 666 -0.65 36.26 13.99
C THR A 666 -0.17 35.15 13.06
N VAL A 667 0.94 35.38 12.36
CA VAL A 667 1.62 34.37 11.54
C VAL A 667 2.56 33.53 12.41
N PHE A 668 2.64 32.23 12.16
CA PHE A 668 3.56 31.32 12.82
C PHE A 668 4.15 30.32 11.84
N PHE A 669 5.32 29.79 12.19
CA PHE A 669 6.03 28.80 11.37
C PHE A 669 6.32 27.53 12.16
N THR A 670 6.38 26.41 11.44
CA THR A 670 6.69 25.09 12.00
C THR A 670 7.75 24.42 11.13
N LEU A 671 8.54 23.53 11.75
CA LEU A 671 9.54 22.71 11.06
C LEU A 671 9.50 21.30 11.61
N ASN A 672 9.28 20.32 10.74
CA ASN A 672 9.21 18.90 11.05
C ASN A 672 8.28 18.61 12.24
N GLY A 673 7.09 19.23 12.21
CA GLY A 673 6.07 19.08 13.25
C GLY A 673 6.33 19.85 14.55
N ILE A 674 7.34 20.72 14.60
CA ILE A 674 7.66 21.54 15.78
C ILE A 674 7.34 23.01 15.50
N LEU A 675 6.62 23.67 16.40
CA LEU A 675 6.39 25.12 16.34
C LEU A 675 7.72 25.87 16.53
N LEU A 676 8.09 26.70 15.55
CA LEU A 676 9.26 27.58 15.66
C LEU A 676 8.93 28.84 16.46
N GLY A 677 7.73 29.38 16.28
CA GLY A 677 7.20 30.53 17.01
C GLY A 677 6.35 31.45 16.11
N HIS A 678 6.07 32.64 16.61
CA HIS A 678 5.21 33.64 15.97
C HIS A 678 6.02 34.78 15.39
N VAL A 679 5.54 35.33 14.28
CA VAL A 679 6.11 36.55 13.70
C VAL A 679 5.77 37.73 14.62
N PRO A 680 6.75 38.56 15.02
CA PRO A 680 6.55 39.67 15.97
C PRO A 680 5.89 40.90 15.31
N CYS A 681 4.83 40.68 14.55
CA CYS A 681 4.02 41.74 13.95
C CYS A 681 2.55 41.30 13.86
N SER A 682 1.65 42.26 14.06
CA SER A 682 0.22 42.04 13.83
C SER A 682 -0.10 42.24 12.36
N LEU A 683 -0.87 41.32 11.78
CA LEU A 683 -1.39 41.52 10.43
C LEU A 683 -2.44 42.64 10.40
N PRO A 684 -2.51 43.44 9.32
CA PRO A 684 -3.60 44.38 9.15
C PRO A 684 -4.92 43.60 8.95
N GLY A 685 -5.93 43.87 9.79
CA GLY A 685 -7.15 43.04 9.89
C GLY A 685 -8.02 42.91 8.63
N ASP A 686 -7.82 43.78 7.62
CA ASP A 686 -8.57 43.76 6.36
C ASP A 686 -7.82 43.07 5.20
N MET A 687 -6.67 42.42 5.46
CA MET A 687 -5.86 41.83 4.41
C MET A 687 -6.20 40.36 4.11
N ASN A 688 -6.33 40.10 2.80
CA ASN A 688 -6.44 38.76 2.26
C ASN A 688 -5.03 38.22 1.97
N PHE A 689 -4.67 37.07 2.55
CA PHE A 689 -3.35 36.46 2.36
C PHE A 689 -3.40 35.22 1.47
N ALA A 690 -2.46 35.16 0.54
CA ALA A 690 -2.15 33.96 -0.23
C ALA A 690 -0.99 33.19 0.40
N GLY A 691 -1.05 31.87 0.36
CA GLY A 691 0.11 31.04 0.67
C GLY A 691 1.13 31.16 -0.47
N ALA A 692 2.40 31.34 -0.12
CA ALA A 692 3.47 31.56 -1.08
C ALA A 692 4.71 30.71 -0.77
N VAL A 693 5.43 30.35 -1.83
CA VAL A 693 6.68 29.59 -1.78
C VAL A 693 7.63 30.15 -2.84
N SER A 694 8.88 30.43 -2.50
CA SER A 694 9.92 30.84 -3.44
C SER A 694 11.02 29.79 -3.48
N ILE A 695 11.42 29.37 -4.69
CA ILE A 695 12.45 28.35 -4.92
C ILE A 695 13.63 28.99 -5.63
N HIS A 696 14.84 28.91 -5.06
CA HIS A 696 16.01 29.61 -5.61
C HIS A 696 16.75 28.80 -6.68
N ALA A 697 17.02 27.52 -6.42
CA ALA A 697 17.84 26.68 -7.28
C ALA A 697 17.02 26.19 -8.48
N LEU A 698 17.64 26.22 -9.67
CA LEU A 698 17.08 25.60 -10.87
C LEU A 698 17.22 24.10 -10.73
N ASP A 699 16.15 23.36 -11.03
CA ASP A 699 15.98 21.92 -10.76
C ASP A 699 15.45 21.55 -9.37
N ALA A 700 15.42 22.50 -8.43
CA ALA A 700 14.84 22.24 -7.13
C ALA A 700 13.33 22.00 -7.25
N SER A 701 12.85 20.97 -6.57
CA SER A 701 11.42 20.67 -6.45
C SER A 701 10.97 20.80 -5.00
N VAL A 702 9.69 21.18 -4.85
CA VAL A 702 8.99 21.20 -3.57
C VAL A 702 7.62 20.56 -3.74
N VAL A 703 7.09 19.96 -2.67
CA VAL A 703 5.72 19.43 -2.66
C VAL A 703 4.89 20.23 -1.67
N ILE A 704 3.83 20.87 -2.15
CA ILE A 704 2.95 21.71 -1.34
C ILE A 704 1.70 20.91 -0.92
N ASN A 705 1.51 20.77 0.39
CA ASN A 705 0.32 20.22 1.02
C ASN A 705 -0.55 21.36 1.55
N TRP A 706 -1.62 21.68 0.82
CA TRP A 706 -2.60 22.70 1.23
C TRP A 706 -3.53 22.26 2.36
N GLY A 707 -3.42 21.03 2.85
CA GLY A 707 -4.31 20.42 3.84
C GLY A 707 -5.17 19.28 3.29
N THR A 708 -4.85 18.81 2.08
CA THR A 708 -5.45 17.63 1.46
C THR A 708 -4.80 16.32 1.92
N LEU A 709 -3.68 16.42 2.65
CA LEU A 709 -3.03 15.34 3.39
C LEU A 709 -2.96 15.68 4.89
N ALA A 710 -2.66 14.65 5.70
CA ALA A 710 -2.35 14.80 7.11
C ALA A 710 -1.07 15.65 7.29
N PHE A 711 -1.19 16.71 8.08
CA PHE A 711 -0.06 17.59 8.39
C PHE A 711 0.96 16.88 9.28
N GLU A 712 2.22 17.30 9.21
CA GLU A 712 3.24 16.89 10.15
C GLU A 712 3.10 17.60 11.49
N PHE A 713 2.72 18.87 11.47
CA PHE A 713 2.35 19.61 12.66
C PHE A 713 0.90 19.33 13.05
N ASP A 714 0.67 19.10 14.34
CA ASP A 714 -0.66 18.91 14.92
C ASP A 714 -1.37 20.27 15.09
N VAL A 715 -1.75 20.86 13.95
CA VAL A 715 -2.34 22.20 13.89
C VAL A 715 -3.70 22.27 14.59
N GLU A 716 -4.45 21.16 14.60
CA GLU A 716 -5.72 21.04 15.31
C GLU A 716 -5.53 21.21 16.82
N ASN A 717 -4.56 20.51 17.42
CA ASN A 717 -4.27 20.68 18.84
C ASN A 717 -3.75 22.09 19.14
N TYR A 718 -2.87 22.63 18.29
CA TYR A 718 -2.36 23.99 18.43
C TYR A 718 -3.48 25.05 18.43
N ILE A 719 -4.46 24.95 17.53
CA ILE A 719 -5.63 25.86 17.50
C ILE A 719 -6.44 25.74 18.77
N THR A 720 -6.64 24.54 19.30
CA THR A 720 -7.38 24.38 20.56
C THR A 720 -6.65 24.92 21.78
N GLN A 721 -5.30 24.85 21.80
CA GLN A 721 -4.51 25.51 22.84
C GLN A 721 -4.62 27.03 22.73
N TRP A 722 -4.65 27.57 21.51
CA TRP A 722 -4.85 28.99 21.28
C TRP A 722 -6.21 29.49 21.79
N LEU A 723 -7.27 28.68 21.65
CA LEU A 723 -8.61 28.96 22.16
C LEU A 723 -8.71 28.99 23.70
N GLN A 724 -7.74 28.38 24.40
CA GLN A 724 -7.71 28.37 25.87
C GLN A 724 -7.03 29.59 26.47
N LEU A 725 -6.22 30.29 25.66
CA LEU A 725 -5.54 31.53 26.00
C LEU A 725 -6.47 32.71 25.74
#